data_AF-A0A7R7VG98-F1
#
_entry.id   AF-A0A7R7VG98-F1
#
_cell.length_a   1.000
_cell.length_b   1.000
_cell.length_c   1.000
_cell.angle_alpha   90.00
_cell.angle_beta   90.00
_cell.angle_gamma   90.00
#
_symmetry.space_group_name_H-M   'P 1'
#
loop_
_entity.id
_entity.type
_entity.pdbx_description
1 polymer ?
#
loop_
_entity_poly.entity_id
_entity_poly.type
_entity_poly.pdbx_seq_one_letter_code
_entity_poly.pdbx_strand_id
1 'polypeptide(L)'
;MWLDRISGNSTPGPGFDSRGSSPIPRRSSHLSPVPQNNRPGSNRHGSSLSVLLTPNDSNTSLPATARDTNGRLNATKSRPSDVLDPLEVLNGILSKRKGESAAKATASNPEVKPSQLVEIIDFGELSLEEFVAKEDEHRPRRVQNTDAGAQTIEQFEKERDKFQELHLAITGCDDVSKSVETYLSDFQSELGSVSAEIESLQTRSIQLNAMLSNRRNVEQLMGPAVEEISISPKAVRLIAEGPIDDNWVKALNEVETRTASIEAKASSSSSTKSIDDVRPLLSDLNNKAVERIRDYLVSQIRALRSPNINAQLIQQQRLVRFKDLYSYLSRAHPTLAGELTQAYANTMRWYYSSNFNRYLLALEKIKIYPSDRNDVLGGDPSAQRTGNIVPGGRAGSAAHDPFSLGRRIDILRNGNSMAISSYVAEEDNAFHGIEVPFRNFNLAILDNVSAEYSFMTEMFSALSFHQITRKAMEIFEPVFNLGYGMTKQLIEQTTDSLGVLLCVRLNQHAAFELQRRKVPVSDSYINGINMQLWPRFQVIMDAHYESLKRVAANTGRSAVSALSLAGGDDLSRSTAPHFLTQRFGQLVHGILVLSSEAGDDEPVSNSLRRLTAEFDSLLAKLSRTGGDAKRRERFLYNNYSLILTIISDTQGKLATEQKQHLEQMLKSSGKRG
;
A
#
# COMPACT_ATOMS: atom_id res chain seq x y z
N MET A 1 22.45 3.39 9.30
CA MET A 1 21.97 4.45 8.36
C MET A 1 23.07 5.44 7.93
N TRP A 2 24.35 5.05 7.93
CA TRP A 2 25.47 6.01 8.11
C TRP A 2 26.65 5.87 7.13
N LEU A 3 26.68 4.77 6.37
CA LEU A 3 27.70 4.45 5.37
C LEU A 3 27.27 4.83 3.94
N ASP A 4 25.99 4.63 3.58
CA ASP A 4 25.52 4.68 2.18
C ASP A 4 24.50 5.79 1.86
N ARG A 5 24.54 6.96 2.53
CA ARG A 5 23.71 8.13 2.13
C ARG A 5 24.36 9.02 1.05
N ILE A 6 25.53 8.67 0.51
CA ILE A 6 26.35 9.54 -0.37
C ILE A 6 26.69 8.88 -1.73
N SER A 7 25.79 8.05 -2.28
CA SER A 7 25.88 7.59 -3.69
C SER A 7 24.90 8.31 -4.63
N GLY A 8 24.30 9.43 -4.19
CA GLY A 8 23.27 10.16 -4.91
C GLY A 8 23.49 11.67 -5.11
N ASN A 9 24.61 12.24 -4.65
CA ASN A 9 24.90 13.66 -4.84
C ASN A 9 25.77 13.91 -6.08
N SER A 10 25.17 14.54 -7.08
CA SER A 10 25.88 15.13 -8.22
C SER A 10 26.90 16.15 -7.73
N THR A 11 28.14 16.05 -8.22
CA THR A 11 29.26 16.92 -7.84
C THR A 11 29.01 18.37 -8.28
N PRO A 12 28.97 19.36 -7.36
CA PRO A 12 29.24 20.75 -7.70
C PRO A 12 30.76 20.93 -7.71
N GLY A 13 31.34 21.29 -8.86
CA GLY A 13 32.79 21.47 -8.99
C GLY A 13 33.31 22.64 -8.13
N PRO A 14 34.55 22.56 -7.62
CA PRO A 14 35.13 23.64 -6.82
C PRO A 14 35.51 24.83 -7.71
N GLY A 15 34.93 25.99 -7.42
CA GLY A 15 35.36 27.25 -8.02
C GLY A 15 36.60 27.78 -7.31
N PHE A 16 37.69 27.97 -8.05
CA PHE A 16 38.85 28.77 -7.63
C PHE A 16 39.32 29.65 -8.80
N ASP A 17 39.16 30.96 -8.63
CA ASP A 17 39.78 31.96 -9.51
C ASP A 17 41.27 32.10 -9.17
N SER A 18 42.14 31.98 -10.18
CA SER A 18 43.48 32.59 -10.18
C SER A 18 44.02 32.70 -11.61
N ARG A 19 44.56 33.87 -11.95
CA ARG A 19 44.93 34.28 -13.31
C ARG A 19 46.28 33.71 -13.76
N GLY A 20 46.41 33.37 -15.05
CA GLY A 20 47.70 33.08 -15.69
C GLY A 20 47.58 33.02 -17.22
N SER A 21 48.25 33.93 -17.93
CA SER A 21 48.11 34.13 -19.39
C SER A 21 48.97 33.17 -20.23
N SER A 22 48.47 32.72 -21.40
CA SER A 22 49.16 32.80 -22.72
C SER A 22 48.35 32.15 -23.87
N PRO A 23 48.55 32.52 -25.15
CA PRO A 23 47.61 32.21 -26.25
C PRO A 23 48.15 31.23 -27.32
N ILE A 24 47.25 30.61 -28.11
CA ILE A 24 47.34 30.41 -29.59
C ILE A 24 46.06 29.70 -30.12
N PRO A 25 45.61 29.89 -31.38
CA PRO A 25 44.21 29.64 -31.78
C PRO A 25 43.99 28.65 -32.95
N ARG A 26 42.70 28.46 -33.32
CA ARG A 26 42.10 27.68 -34.45
C ARG A 26 41.78 26.22 -34.08
N ARG A 27 40.70 25.59 -34.56
CA ARG A 27 39.75 25.94 -35.65
C ARG A 27 38.33 25.38 -35.39
N SER A 28 37.35 25.89 -36.12
CA SER A 28 35.90 25.60 -36.03
C SER A 28 35.40 24.42 -36.87
N SER A 29 34.31 23.78 -36.45
CA SER A 29 33.30 23.23 -37.36
C SER A 29 31.90 23.15 -36.70
N HIS A 30 30.94 23.88 -37.24
CA HIS A 30 29.50 23.71 -36.97
C HIS A 30 28.99 22.38 -37.56
N LEU A 31 27.85 21.85 -37.05
CA LEU A 31 26.57 21.78 -37.79
C LEU A 31 25.50 20.95 -37.06
N SER A 32 24.35 21.59 -36.82
CA SER A 32 22.99 21.00 -36.84
C SER A 32 22.29 21.60 -38.09
N PRO A 33 21.19 21.06 -38.66
CA PRO A 33 19.92 20.81 -37.94
C PRO A 33 19.02 19.66 -38.49
N VAL A 34 17.75 19.64 -38.04
CA VAL A 34 16.65 18.66 -38.27
C VAL A 34 15.53 19.36 -39.08
N PRO A 35 14.92 18.79 -40.17
CA PRO A 35 13.63 18.07 -40.01
C PRO A 35 13.17 17.06 -41.10
N GLN A 36 12.14 16.28 -40.73
CA GLN A 36 10.94 15.82 -41.48
C GLN A 36 10.98 15.27 -42.93
N ASN A 37 10.33 14.11 -43.13
CA ASN A 37 9.46 13.84 -44.29
C ASN A 37 8.25 12.95 -43.87
N ASN A 38 7.30 12.63 -44.76
CA ASN A 38 5.87 12.56 -44.39
C ASN A 38 4.97 11.64 -45.28
N ARG A 39 4.32 10.62 -44.68
CA ARG A 39 3.14 9.84 -45.20
C ARG A 39 3.37 8.96 -46.46
N PRO A 40 2.41 8.08 -46.89
CA PRO A 40 1.13 7.62 -46.29
C PRO A 40 1.22 6.15 -45.78
N GLY A 41 0.17 5.41 -45.37
CA GLY A 41 -1.25 5.72 -45.12
C GLY A 41 -2.25 4.78 -45.85
N SER A 42 -3.03 3.94 -45.13
CA SER A 42 -4.14 3.12 -45.65
C SER A 42 -5.14 2.73 -44.54
N ASN A 43 -6.42 2.58 -44.88
CA ASN A 43 -7.54 2.45 -43.93
C ASN A 43 -7.80 1.01 -43.44
N ARG A 44 -8.34 0.87 -42.22
CA ARG A 44 -9.59 0.10 -41.96
C ARG A 44 -10.17 0.39 -40.56
N HIS A 45 -11.49 0.54 -40.50
CA HIS A 45 -12.27 0.67 -39.27
C HIS A 45 -12.35 -0.67 -38.50
N GLY A 46 -12.57 -0.61 -37.18
CA GLY A 46 -12.78 -1.81 -36.36
C GLY A 46 -12.86 -1.54 -34.86
N SER A 47 -13.80 -0.72 -34.42
CA SER A 47 -14.05 -0.45 -32.99
C SER A 47 -15.10 -1.40 -32.42
N SER A 48 -14.77 -2.14 -31.36
CA SER A 48 -15.77 -2.75 -30.46
C SER A 48 -15.21 -2.97 -29.05
N LEU A 49 -15.41 -1.98 -28.19
CA LEU A 49 -15.48 -2.15 -26.74
C LEU A 49 -16.93 -2.51 -26.38
N SER A 50 -17.14 -3.49 -25.49
CA SER A 50 -18.18 -3.40 -24.45
C SER A 50 -18.21 -4.64 -23.55
N VAL A 51 -18.30 -4.41 -22.24
CA VAL A 51 -18.70 -5.37 -21.21
C VAL A 51 -19.81 -4.69 -20.38
N LEU A 52 -20.66 -5.48 -19.71
CA LEU A 52 -21.61 -5.13 -18.61
C LEU A 52 -23.11 -4.94 -18.96
N LEU A 53 -23.87 -6.03 -18.80
CA LEU A 53 -24.89 -6.25 -17.75
C LEU A 53 -25.92 -5.13 -17.37
N THR A 54 -27.19 -5.31 -17.80
CA THR A 54 -28.48 -5.39 -17.01
C THR A 54 -28.94 -4.27 -16.03
N PRO A 55 -30.24 -4.18 -15.60
CA PRO A 55 -31.53 -4.75 -16.09
C PRO A 55 -32.76 -3.77 -16.11
N ASN A 56 -33.95 -4.32 -16.45
CA ASN A 56 -35.33 -3.93 -16.05
C ASN A 56 -36.04 -2.68 -16.65
N ASP A 57 -37.13 -2.89 -17.41
CA ASP A 57 -38.53 -2.66 -16.99
C ASP A 57 -39.55 -3.01 -18.11
N SER A 58 -40.86 -3.00 -17.79
CA SER A 58 -41.92 -3.71 -18.54
C SER A 58 -43.00 -2.82 -19.20
N ASN A 59 -43.80 -3.47 -20.06
CA ASN A 59 -45.21 -3.17 -20.45
C ASN A 59 -45.55 -2.25 -21.64
N THR A 60 -46.11 -2.90 -22.68
CA THR A 60 -47.34 -2.55 -23.43
C THR A 60 -47.55 -1.13 -23.98
N SER A 61 -47.46 -0.95 -25.31
CA SER A 61 -48.60 -0.63 -26.21
C SER A 61 -48.15 -0.17 -27.61
N LEU A 62 -48.94 -0.52 -28.63
CA LEU A 62 -48.93 0.06 -30.00
C LEU A 62 -49.98 1.21 -30.05
N PRO A 63 -50.03 2.14 -31.05
CA PRO A 63 -49.56 1.96 -32.44
C PRO A 63 -48.98 3.22 -33.18
N ALA A 64 -48.78 3.03 -34.50
CA ALA A 64 -49.00 3.99 -35.61
C ALA A 64 -47.85 4.84 -36.19
N THR A 65 -47.51 4.51 -37.45
CA THR A 65 -47.13 5.41 -38.59
C THR A 65 -45.83 6.24 -38.53
N ALA A 66 -45.03 6.39 -39.60
CA ALA A 66 -45.01 5.76 -40.93
C ALA A 66 -43.67 6.10 -41.66
N ARG A 67 -43.39 5.39 -42.78
CA ARG A 67 -42.42 5.73 -43.86
C ARG A 67 -40.91 5.72 -43.53
N ASP A 68 -40.01 5.39 -44.46
CA ASP A 68 -40.07 4.50 -45.64
C ASP A 68 -38.65 4.29 -46.22
N THR A 69 -38.52 3.32 -47.12
CA THR A 69 -37.45 3.07 -48.14
C THR A 69 -36.41 1.96 -47.92
N ASN A 70 -36.60 0.89 -48.72
CA ASN A 70 -35.63 0.03 -49.43
C ASN A 70 -34.51 -0.68 -48.63
N GLY A 71 -34.30 -1.99 -48.71
CA GLY A 71 -34.87 -3.11 -49.49
C GLY A 71 -33.98 -4.36 -49.25
N ARG A 72 -34.29 -5.60 -49.63
CA ARG A 72 -35.33 -6.17 -50.50
C ARG A 72 -35.53 -7.64 -50.07
N LEU A 73 -36.78 -8.13 -49.96
CA LEU A 73 -37.09 -9.51 -49.54
C LEU A 73 -37.32 -10.46 -50.73
N ASN A 74 -37.35 -11.76 -50.42
CA ASN A 74 -37.51 -12.86 -51.38
C ASN A 74 -38.86 -12.86 -52.10
N ALA A 75 -38.87 -13.44 -53.31
CA ALA A 75 -40.03 -13.46 -54.19
C ALA A 75 -41.03 -14.57 -53.86
N THR A 76 -42.25 -14.19 -53.49
CA THR A 76 -43.46 -14.97 -53.75
C THR A 76 -44.07 -14.51 -55.07
N LYS A 77 -44.57 -15.46 -55.88
CA LYS A 77 -45.08 -15.17 -57.24
C LYS A 77 -46.46 -14.50 -57.20
N SER A 78 -46.68 -13.56 -58.11
CA SER A 78 -47.94 -12.85 -58.29
C SER A 78 -49.04 -13.71 -58.95
N ARG A 79 -50.28 -13.54 -58.47
CA ARG A 79 -51.53 -14.05 -59.04
C ARG A 79 -51.78 -13.44 -60.45
N PRO A 80 -52.31 -14.20 -61.43
CA PRO A 80 -52.71 -13.63 -62.73
C PRO A 80 -53.91 -12.67 -62.58
N SER A 81 -53.95 -11.64 -63.42
CA SER A 81 -54.79 -10.45 -63.25
C SER A 81 -56.16 -10.50 -63.97
N ASP A 82 -56.74 -11.69 -64.14
CA ASP A 82 -57.91 -11.90 -65.01
C ASP A 82 -58.99 -12.79 -64.35
N VAL A 83 -59.21 -12.59 -63.05
CA VAL A 83 -60.26 -13.25 -62.28
C VAL A 83 -61.00 -12.21 -61.45
N LEU A 84 -62.30 -12.02 -61.75
CA LEU A 84 -63.19 -11.12 -61.00
C LEU A 84 -63.40 -11.61 -59.57
N ASP A 85 -63.69 -10.69 -58.65
CA ASP A 85 -63.88 -11.00 -57.24
C ASP A 85 -65.10 -11.94 -57.06
N PRO A 86 -64.94 -13.16 -56.47
CA PRO A 86 -66.06 -14.10 -56.31
C PRO A 86 -67.25 -13.52 -55.55
N LEU A 87 -67.05 -12.51 -54.70
CA LEU A 87 -68.14 -11.81 -54.00
C LEU A 87 -68.96 -10.89 -54.93
N GLU A 88 -68.37 -10.31 -55.97
CA GLU A 88 -69.11 -9.53 -56.98
C GLU A 88 -69.92 -10.47 -57.90
N VAL A 89 -69.33 -11.60 -58.29
CA VAL A 89 -70.00 -12.62 -59.12
C VAL A 89 -71.23 -13.22 -58.41
N LEU A 90 -71.09 -13.58 -57.13
CA LEU A 90 -72.21 -14.10 -56.33
C LEU A 90 -73.33 -13.07 -56.14
N ASN A 91 -72.99 -11.79 -55.90
CA ASN A 91 -73.99 -10.73 -55.81
C ASN A 91 -74.69 -10.48 -57.16
N GLY A 92 -73.98 -10.56 -58.29
CA GLY A 92 -74.57 -10.47 -59.63
C GLY A 92 -75.58 -11.59 -59.94
N ILE A 93 -75.31 -12.82 -59.48
CA ILE A 93 -76.20 -13.98 -59.66
C ILE A 93 -77.43 -13.89 -58.73
N LEU A 94 -77.25 -13.47 -57.48
CA LEU A 94 -78.34 -13.29 -56.51
C LEU A 94 -79.26 -12.10 -56.85
N SER A 95 -78.73 -10.99 -57.38
CA SER A 95 -79.54 -9.85 -57.83
C SER A 95 -80.37 -10.14 -59.08
N LYS A 96 -79.88 -10.96 -60.02
CA LYS A 96 -80.60 -11.29 -61.26
C LYS A 96 -81.87 -12.13 -61.08
N ARG A 97 -82.13 -12.69 -59.89
CA ARG A 97 -83.29 -13.55 -59.61
C ARG A 97 -84.48 -12.86 -58.93
N LYS A 98 -84.43 -11.54 -58.74
CA LYS A 98 -85.41 -10.78 -57.94
C LYS A 98 -85.97 -9.57 -58.70
N GLY A 99 -86.61 -9.83 -59.85
CA GLY A 99 -87.00 -8.74 -60.74
C GLY A 99 -87.95 -9.04 -61.89
N GLU A 100 -88.82 -10.06 -61.83
CA GLU A 100 -89.97 -10.12 -62.76
C GLU A 100 -91.22 -10.79 -62.17
N SER A 101 -92.36 -10.15 -62.47
CA SER A 101 -93.70 -10.14 -61.85
C SER A 101 -94.30 -11.41 -61.21
N ALA A 102 -95.14 -11.19 -60.19
CA ALA A 102 -96.03 -12.18 -59.62
C ALA A 102 -97.31 -12.38 -60.47
N ALA A 103 -97.65 -13.63 -60.81
CA ALA A 103 -99.03 -14.07 -61.02
C ALA A 103 -99.19 -15.62 -60.97
N LYS A 104 -100.01 -16.09 -60.00
CA LYS A 104 -100.74 -17.38 -59.95
C LYS A 104 -99.98 -18.73 -60.02
N ALA A 105 -100.21 -19.53 -58.95
CA ALA A 105 -100.50 -20.97 -58.95
C ALA A 105 -99.40 -21.95 -59.46
N THR A 106 -99.20 -23.16 -58.92
CA THR A 106 -99.88 -23.91 -57.83
C THR A 106 -98.92 -24.91 -57.18
N ALA A 107 -99.32 -25.51 -56.06
CA ALA A 107 -98.53 -26.42 -55.24
C ALA A 107 -98.02 -27.71 -55.92
N SER A 108 -96.86 -28.22 -55.44
CA SER A 108 -96.70 -29.63 -55.08
C SER A 108 -95.56 -29.83 -54.05
N ASN A 109 -95.75 -30.81 -53.17
CA ASN A 109 -94.88 -31.11 -52.00
C ASN A 109 -93.53 -31.75 -52.38
N PRO A 110 -92.53 -31.77 -51.47
CA PRO A 110 -91.27 -32.49 -51.68
C PRO A 110 -91.48 -34.01 -51.76
N GLU A 111 -90.81 -34.66 -52.72
CA GLU A 111 -90.89 -36.11 -52.89
C GLU A 111 -90.16 -36.85 -51.76
N VAL A 112 -90.94 -37.51 -50.92
CA VAL A 112 -90.45 -38.49 -49.94
C VAL A 112 -90.21 -39.82 -50.67
N LYS A 113 -89.01 -40.39 -50.46
CA LYS A 113 -88.60 -41.70 -50.99
C LYS A 113 -89.66 -42.77 -50.66
N PRO A 114 -90.23 -43.50 -51.64
CA PRO A 114 -91.29 -44.47 -51.39
C PRO A 114 -90.76 -45.65 -50.57
N SER A 115 -91.54 -46.04 -49.54
CA SER A 115 -91.11 -46.95 -48.47
C SER A 115 -91.53 -48.41 -48.67
N GLN A 116 -91.78 -48.84 -49.92
CA GLN A 116 -92.24 -50.21 -50.21
C GLN A 116 -91.80 -50.64 -51.61
N LEU A 117 -91.01 -51.72 -51.70
CA LEU A 117 -90.84 -52.46 -52.96
C LEU A 117 -92.02 -53.42 -53.13
N VAL A 118 -92.52 -53.56 -54.36
CA VAL A 118 -93.49 -54.60 -54.72
C VAL A 118 -92.70 -55.77 -55.31
N GLU A 119 -92.58 -56.86 -54.55
CA GLU A 119 -91.70 -58.00 -54.87
C GLU A 119 -92.33 -59.06 -55.79
N ILE A 120 -93.55 -58.83 -56.30
CA ILE A 120 -94.29 -59.80 -57.13
C ILE A 120 -94.91 -59.10 -58.34
N ILE A 121 -94.43 -59.46 -59.53
CA ILE A 121 -95.09 -59.18 -60.81
C ILE A 121 -95.92 -60.42 -61.15
N ASP A 122 -97.20 -60.24 -61.45
CA ASP A 122 -98.10 -61.35 -61.78
C ASP A 122 -97.89 -61.81 -63.23
N PHE A 123 -97.41 -63.05 -63.39
CA PHE A 123 -97.11 -63.69 -64.68
C PHE A 123 -98.19 -64.70 -65.11
N GLY A 124 -99.42 -64.62 -64.58
CA GLY A 124 -100.61 -65.20 -65.22
C GLY A 124 -100.53 -66.71 -65.51
N GLU A 125 -99.98 -67.48 -64.57
CA GLU A 125 -99.82 -68.95 -64.61
C GLU A 125 -99.06 -69.51 -65.83
N LEU A 126 -98.08 -68.78 -66.39
CA LEU A 126 -97.18 -69.28 -67.43
C LEU A 126 -95.69 -69.08 -67.08
N SER A 127 -94.84 -69.99 -67.58
CA SER A 127 -93.39 -69.90 -67.36
C SER A 127 -92.76 -68.80 -68.23
N LEU A 128 -91.71 -68.13 -67.73
CA LEU A 128 -91.11 -66.96 -68.40
C LEU A 128 -90.58 -67.27 -69.81
N GLU A 129 -90.19 -68.53 -70.06
CA GLU A 129 -89.66 -68.98 -71.36
C GLU A 129 -90.78 -69.30 -72.35
N GLU A 130 -91.97 -69.72 -71.89
CA GLU A 130 -93.16 -69.91 -72.74
C GLU A 130 -93.84 -68.60 -73.14
N PHE A 131 -93.70 -67.53 -72.35
CA PHE A 131 -94.24 -66.21 -72.68
C PHE A 131 -93.49 -65.52 -73.84
N VAL A 132 -92.21 -65.84 -74.03
CA VAL A 132 -91.36 -65.27 -75.10
C VAL A 132 -91.46 -66.07 -76.42
N ALA A 133 -91.94 -67.31 -76.38
CA ALA A 133 -91.92 -68.25 -77.50
C ALA A 133 -93.21 -68.31 -78.34
N LYS A 134 -94.19 -67.43 -78.12
CA LYS A 134 -95.55 -67.57 -78.69
C LYS A 134 -95.93 -66.48 -79.70
N GLU A 135 -95.62 -66.72 -80.97
CA GLU A 135 -96.45 -66.26 -82.11
C GLU A 135 -97.82 -66.99 -82.03
N ASP A 136 -98.96 -66.54 -82.57
CA ASP A 136 -99.24 -65.46 -83.53
C ASP A 136 -100.75 -65.07 -83.47
N GLU A 137 -101.21 -64.28 -84.44
CA GLU A 137 -102.57 -64.19 -84.99
C GLU A 137 -103.69 -63.57 -84.13
N HIS A 138 -103.82 -62.23 -84.22
CA HIS A 138 -105.07 -61.59 -84.66
C HIS A 138 -104.72 -60.44 -85.64
N ARG A 139 -105.31 -60.44 -86.85
CA ARG A 139 -104.99 -59.52 -87.96
C ARG A 139 -106.28 -59.09 -88.70
N PRO A 140 -106.34 -57.93 -89.40
CA PRO A 140 -105.89 -57.91 -90.80
C PRO A 140 -105.26 -56.59 -91.35
N ARG A 141 -104.05 -56.74 -91.93
CA ARG A 141 -103.33 -55.95 -92.97
C ARG A 141 -104.03 -54.76 -93.68
N ARG A 142 -103.37 -53.56 -93.64
CA ARG A 142 -102.95 -52.67 -94.77
C ARG A 142 -102.40 -51.31 -94.24
N VAL A 143 -101.51 -50.52 -94.89
CA VAL A 143 -100.55 -50.75 -96.01
C VAL A 143 -99.47 -49.63 -96.09
N GLN A 144 -98.25 -49.96 -96.56
CA GLN A 144 -97.17 -49.09 -97.10
C GLN A 144 -96.48 -47.98 -96.27
N ASN A 145 -95.17 -47.85 -96.54
CA ASN A 145 -94.22 -46.84 -96.06
C ASN A 145 -94.57 -45.40 -96.51
N THR A 146 -94.28 -44.37 -95.69
CA THR A 146 -93.71 -43.06 -96.14
C THR A 146 -93.32 -42.13 -94.97
N ASP A 147 -92.13 -41.53 -95.07
CA ASP A 147 -91.66 -40.18 -94.67
C ASP A 147 -91.90 -39.53 -93.28
N ALA A 148 -92.74 -40.07 -92.38
CA ALA A 148 -93.03 -39.38 -91.11
C ALA A 148 -91.85 -39.28 -90.12
N GLY A 149 -90.80 -40.11 -90.28
CA GLY A 149 -89.63 -40.12 -89.39
C GLY A 149 -88.62 -38.99 -89.63
N ALA A 150 -88.61 -38.38 -90.82
CA ALA A 150 -87.59 -37.39 -91.20
C ALA A 150 -87.80 -36.02 -90.52
N GLN A 151 -89.05 -35.55 -90.41
CA GLN A 151 -89.35 -34.20 -89.92
C GLN A 151 -89.01 -34.00 -88.43
N THR A 152 -89.22 -35.04 -87.59
CA THR A 152 -88.87 -34.98 -86.17
C THR A 152 -87.36 -34.98 -85.96
N ILE A 153 -86.61 -35.71 -86.81
CA ILE A 153 -85.14 -35.72 -86.77
C ILE A 153 -84.59 -34.36 -87.22
N GLU A 154 -85.11 -33.76 -88.31
CA GLU A 154 -84.69 -32.42 -88.74
C GLU A 154 -84.97 -31.31 -87.71
N GLN A 155 -86.02 -31.43 -86.90
CA GLN A 155 -86.29 -30.50 -85.80
C GLN A 155 -85.32 -30.73 -84.62
N PHE A 156 -85.03 -31.98 -84.26
CA PHE A 156 -84.00 -32.27 -83.27
C PHE A 156 -82.61 -31.85 -83.74
N GLU A 157 -82.24 -32.01 -85.01
CA GLU A 157 -80.96 -31.53 -85.56
C GLU A 157 -80.84 -30.00 -85.52
N LYS A 158 -81.93 -29.26 -85.80
CA LYS A 158 -81.94 -27.78 -85.72
C LYS A 158 -81.87 -27.24 -84.28
N GLU A 159 -82.35 -27.98 -83.29
CA GLU A 159 -82.29 -27.55 -81.88
C GLU A 159 -81.15 -28.19 -81.10
N ARG A 160 -80.54 -29.26 -81.61
CA ARG A 160 -79.33 -29.91 -81.07
C ARG A 160 -78.27 -28.89 -80.73
N ASP A 161 -78.01 -27.93 -81.61
CA ASP A 161 -76.94 -26.95 -81.42
C ASP A 161 -77.22 -26.00 -80.23
N LYS A 162 -78.49 -25.69 -79.94
CA LYS A 162 -78.90 -24.94 -78.74
C LYS A 162 -78.80 -25.77 -77.46
N PHE A 163 -79.18 -27.05 -77.52
CA PHE A 163 -79.01 -27.96 -76.38
C PHE A 163 -77.54 -28.27 -76.12
N GLN A 164 -76.71 -28.33 -77.16
CA GLN A 164 -75.26 -28.44 -77.08
C GLN A 164 -74.65 -27.18 -76.46
N GLU A 165 -75.08 -25.98 -76.88
CA GLU A 165 -74.65 -24.70 -76.29
C GLU A 165 -75.08 -24.59 -74.82
N LEU A 166 -76.31 -24.97 -74.47
CA LEU A 166 -76.78 -25.02 -73.09
C LEU A 166 -75.98 -26.04 -72.25
N HIS A 167 -75.69 -27.22 -72.80
CA HIS A 167 -74.89 -28.23 -72.11
C HIS A 167 -73.45 -27.75 -71.91
N LEU A 168 -72.84 -27.12 -72.92
CA LEU A 168 -71.51 -26.48 -72.82
C LEU A 168 -71.49 -25.36 -71.77
N ALA A 169 -72.55 -24.55 -71.68
CA ALA A 169 -72.68 -23.51 -70.66
C ALA A 169 -72.85 -24.09 -69.24
N ILE A 170 -73.62 -25.18 -69.09
CA ILE A 170 -73.78 -25.89 -67.81
C ILE A 170 -72.47 -26.56 -67.41
N THR A 171 -71.78 -27.28 -68.31
CA THR A 171 -70.46 -27.86 -68.01
C THR A 171 -69.43 -26.78 -67.70
N GLY A 172 -69.49 -25.61 -68.34
CA GLY A 172 -68.66 -24.46 -68.00
C GLY A 172 -68.95 -23.89 -66.61
N CYS A 173 -70.22 -23.84 -66.19
CA CYS A 173 -70.59 -23.47 -64.82
C CYS A 173 -70.17 -24.53 -63.78
N ASP A 174 -70.25 -25.82 -64.10
CA ASP A 174 -69.78 -26.91 -63.25
C ASP A 174 -68.24 -26.88 -63.13
N ASP A 175 -67.50 -26.66 -64.22
CA ASP A 175 -66.04 -26.54 -64.21
C ASP A 175 -65.58 -25.31 -63.38
N VAL A 176 -66.28 -24.17 -63.51
CA VAL A 176 -66.02 -22.99 -62.66
C VAL A 176 -66.36 -23.30 -61.20
N SER A 177 -67.50 -23.92 -60.92
CA SER A 177 -67.91 -24.28 -59.55
C SER A 177 -66.92 -25.25 -58.90
N LYS A 178 -66.44 -26.24 -59.67
CA LYS A 178 -65.40 -27.19 -59.28
C LYS A 178 -64.04 -26.52 -59.06
N SER A 179 -63.70 -25.48 -59.84
CA SER A 179 -62.49 -24.68 -59.58
C SER A 179 -62.59 -23.86 -58.29
N VAL A 180 -63.78 -23.32 -57.98
CA VAL A 180 -64.03 -22.56 -56.74
C VAL A 180 -64.06 -23.49 -55.52
N GLU A 181 -64.68 -24.67 -55.66
CA GLU A 181 -64.66 -25.72 -54.64
C GLU A 181 -63.22 -26.19 -54.36
N THR A 182 -62.43 -26.45 -55.41
CA THR A 182 -61.01 -26.81 -55.26
C THR A 182 -60.24 -25.69 -54.58
N TYR A 183 -60.40 -24.43 -55.01
CA TYR A 183 -59.71 -23.28 -54.39
C TYR A 183 -60.10 -23.05 -52.93
N LEU A 184 -61.37 -23.23 -52.56
CA LEU A 184 -61.82 -23.10 -51.17
C LEU A 184 -61.38 -24.29 -50.31
N SER A 185 -61.35 -25.51 -50.86
CA SER A 185 -60.79 -26.69 -50.20
C SER A 185 -59.27 -26.53 -49.95
N ASP A 186 -58.53 -26.06 -50.96
CA ASP A 186 -57.11 -25.75 -50.85
C ASP A 186 -56.86 -24.64 -49.82
N PHE A 187 -57.63 -23.54 -49.86
CA PHE A 187 -57.51 -22.46 -48.89
C PHE A 187 -57.90 -22.90 -47.47
N GLN A 188 -58.88 -23.78 -47.30
CA GLN A 188 -59.23 -24.37 -46.00
C GLN A 188 -58.11 -25.29 -45.48
N SER A 189 -57.47 -26.06 -46.37
CA SER A 189 -56.31 -26.89 -46.06
C SER A 189 -55.09 -26.06 -45.66
N GLU A 190 -54.81 -24.99 -46.41
CA GLU A 190 -53.77 -24.00 -46.07
C GLU A 190 -54.07 -23.34 -44.72
N LEU A 191 -55.28 -22.86 -44.47
CA LEU A 191 -55.62 -22.24 -43.18
C LEU A 191 -55.53 -23.23 -42.01
N GLY A 192 -55.91 -24.50 -42.24
CA GLY A 192 -55.76 -25.57 -41.26
C GLY A 192 -54.30 -25.89 -40.95
N SER A 193 -53.44 -26.00 -41.98
CA SER A 193 -52.01 -26.23 -41.81
C SER A 193 -51.29 -25.06 -41.13
N VAL A 194 -51.60 -23.81 -41.52
CA VAL A 194 -51.05 -22.60 -40.87
C VAL A 194 -51.53 -22.48 -39.43
N SER A 195 -52.79 -22.81 -39.12
CA SER A 195 -53.30 -22.82 -37.75
C SER A 195 -52.60 -23.87 -36.89
N ALA A 196 -52.39 -25.07 -37.42
CA ALA A 196 -51.62 -26.13 -36.76
C ALA A 196 -50.14 -25.76 -36.57
N GLU A 197 -49.53 -25.05 -37.53
CA GLU A 197 -48.16 -24.54 -37.39
C GLU A 197 -48.06 -23.44 -36.32
N ILE A 198 -49.04 -22.52 -36.26
CA ILE A 198 -49.12 -21.49 -35.21
C ILE A 198 -49.34 -22.13 -33.84
N GLU A 199 -50.23 -23.12 -33.72
CA GLU A 199 -50.46 -23.85 -32.47
C GLU A 199 -49.20 -24.62 -32.03
N SER A 200 -48.49 -25.25 -32.98
CA SER A 200 -47.20 -25.90 -32.76
C SER A 200 -46.13 -24.92 -32.29
N LEU A 201 -45.99 -23.76 -32.95
CA LEU A 201 -45.07 -22.69 -32.56
C LEU A 201 -45.41 -22.09 -31.18
N GLN A 202 -46.69 -21.88 -30.90
CA GLN A 202 -47.16 -21.36 -29.62
C GLN A 202 -46.91 -22.36 -28.49
N THR A 203 -47.23 -23.64 -28.71
CA THR A 203 -46.93 -24.73 -27.77
C THR A 203 -45.42 -24.84 -27.50
N ARG A 204 -44.61 -24.78 -28.56
CA ARG A 204 -43.14 -24.79 -28.46
C ARG A 204 -42.60 -23.55 -27.75
N SER A 205 -43.19 -22.37 -27.96
CA SER A 205 -42.85 -21.12 -27.27
C SER A 205 -43.14 -21.19 -25.78
N ILE A 206 -44.34 -21.67 -25.41
CA ILE A 206 -44.74 -21.90 -24.00
C ILE A 206 -43.80 -22.91 -23.34
N GLN A 207 -43.49 -24.02 -24.03
CA GLN A 207 -42.56 -25.03 -23.54
C GLN A 207 -41.14 -24.47 -23.32
N LEU A 208 -40.62 -23.69 -24.28
CA LEU A 208 -39.30 -23.05 -24.15
C LEU A 208 -39.28 -22.00 -23.03
N ASN A 209 -40.36 -21.24 -22.84
CA ASN A 209 -40.48 -20.27 -21.76
C ASN A 209 -40.55 -20.96 -20.38
N ALA A 210 -41.28 -22.08 -20.27
CA ALA A 210 -41.26 -22.92 -19.08
C ALA A 210 -39.87 -23.50 -18.79
N MET A 211 -39.16 -23.99 -19.81
CA MET A 211 -37.76 -24.43 -19.67
C MET A 211 -36.82 -23.31 -19.24
N LEU A 212 -36.99 -22.09 -19.75
CA LEU A 212 -36.20 -20.91 -19.37
C LEU A 212 -36.49 -20.51 -17.92
N SER A 213 -37.75 -20.46 -17.51
CA SER A 213 -38.17 -20.19 -16.14
C SER A 213 -37.60 -21.21 -15.15
N ASN A 214 -37.66 -22.50 -15.49
CA ASN A 214 -37.08 -23.57 -14.68
C ASN A 214 -35.56 -23.44 -14.57
N ARG A 215 -34.86 -23.11 -15.67
CA ARG A 215 -33.41 -22.84 -15.66
C ARG A 215 -33.07 -21.64 -14.79
N ARG A 216 -33.81 -20.53 -14.87
CA ARG A 216 -33.62 -19.35 -14.03
C ARG A 216 -33.80 -19.65 -12.54
N ASN A 217 -34.81 -20.44 -12.17
CA ASN A 217 -35.01 -20.83 -10.78
C ASN A 217 -33.87 -21.73 -10.27
N VAL A 218 -33.41 -22.68 -11.09
CA VAL A 218 -32.23 -23.51 -10.79
C VAL A 218 -30.96 -22.66 -10.67
N GLU A 219 -30.75 -21.70 -11.57
CA GLU A 219 -29.62 -20.75 -11.53
C GLU A 219 -29.66 -19.88 -10.27
N GLN A 220 -30.83 -19.39 -9.87
CA GLN A 220 -31.03 -18.59 -8.66
C GLN A 220 -30.75 -19.38 -7.36
N LEU A 221 -31.00 -20.69 -7.35
CA LEU A 221 -30.77 -21.55 -6.19
C LEU A 221 -29.36 -22.15 -6.16
N MET A 222 -28.85 -22.63 -7.30
CA MET A 222 -27.54 -23.30 -7.39
C MET A 222 -26.38 -22.33 -7.64
N GLY A 223 -26.61 -21.22 -8.32
CA GLY A 223 -25.60 -20.20 -8.61
C GLY A 223 -24.88 -19.73 -7.34
N PRO A 224 -25.60 -19.20 -6.33
CA PRO A 224 -24.98 -18.76 -5.07
C PRO A 224 -24.23 -19.90 -4.36
N ALA A 225 -24.82 -21.11 -4.29
CA ALA A 225 -24.19 -22.25 -3.63
C ALA A 225 -22.90 -22.72 -4.31
N VAL A 226 -22.82 -22.62 -5.65
CA VAL A 226 -21.60 -22.91 -6.42
C VAL A 226 -20.60 -21.77 -6.30
N GLU A 227 -21.03 -20.52 -6.41
CA GLU A 227 -20.17 -19.34 -6.28
C GLU A 227 -19.50 -19.26 -4.91
N GLU A 228 -20.20 -19.65 -3.83
CA GLU A 228 -19.66 -19.70 -2.46
C GLU A 228 -18.54 -20.74 -2.29
N ILE A 229 -18.64 -21.90 -2.94
CA ILE A 229 -17.65 -22.99 -2.86
C ILE A 229 -16.53 -22.80 -3.89
N SER A 230 -16.80 -22.12 -5.01
CA SER A 230 -15.83 -21.92 -6.09
C SER A 230 -14.74 -20.91 -5.73
N ILE A 231 -13.51 -21.24 -6.12
CA ILE A 231 -12.37 -20.31 -6.12
C ILE A 231 -11.96 -20.08 -7.57
N SER A 232 -11.68 -18.82 -7.94
CA SER A 232 -11.25 -18.45 -9.29
C SER A 232 -10.00 -19.24 -9.72
N PRO A 233 -10.04 -20.03 -10.82
CA PRO A 233 -8.86 -20.77 -11.30
C PRO A 233 -7.68 -19.84 -11.66
N LYS A 234 -7.95 -18.56 -11.93
CA LYS A 234 -6.92 -17.53 -12.13
C LYS A 234 -6.19 -17.20 -10.82
N ALA A 235 -6.92 -17.12 -9.70
CA ALA A 235 -6.32 -16.89 -8.38
C ALA A 235 -5.45 -18.10 -7.95
N VAL A 236 -5.94 -19.33 -8.16
CA VAL A 236 -5.18 -20.56 -7.89
C VAL A 236 -3.86 -20.59 -8.67
N ARG A 237 -3.89 -20.31 -9.99
CA ARG A 237 -2.66 -20.22 -10.81
C ARG A 237 -1.74 -19.10 -10.36
N LEU A 238 -2.28 -17.93 -9.99
CA LEU A 238 -1.47 -16.81 -9.51
C LEU A 238 -0.74 -17.15 -8.20
N ILE A 239 -1.39 -17.87 -7.27
CA ILE A 239 -0.78 -18.31 -6.01
C ILE A 239 0.31 -19.35 -6.27
N ALA A 240 0.04 -20.35 -7.12
CA ALA A 240 1.01 -21.41 -7.45
C ALA A 240 2.24 -20.87 -8.20
N GLU A 241 2.04 -20.19 -9.33
CA GLU A 241 3.07 -19.90 -10.33
C GLU A 241 3.43 -18.40 -10.43
N GLY A 242 2.55 -17.50 -9.97
CA GLY A 242 2.68 -16.06 -10.19
C GLY A 242 3.78 -15.36 -9.37
N PRO A 243 4.29 -14.21 -9.84
CA PRO A 243 5.15 -13.34 -9.04
C PRO A 243 4.40 -12.76 -7.83
N ILE A 244 5.13 -12.45 -6.76
CA ILE A 244 4.58 -11.88 -5.53
C ILE A 244 4.53 -10.36 -5.67
N ASP A 245 3.44 -9.91 -6.30
CA ASP A 245 3.08 -8.50 -6.50
C ASP A 245 1.81 -8.15 -5.70
N ASP A 246 1.36 -6.89 -5.72
CA ASP A 246 0.12 -6.47 -5.04
C ASP A 246 -1.13 -7.27 -5.51
N ASN A 247 -1.12 -7.78 -6.75
CA ASN A 247 -2.17 -8.66 -7.28
C ASN A 247 -2.15 -10.06 -6.64
N TRP A 248 -0.97 -10.54 -6.23
CA TRP A 248 -0.81 -11.81 -5.52
C TRP A 248 -1.39 -11.70 -4.11
N VAL A 249 -1.17 -10.57 -3.41
CA VAL A 249 -1.78 -10.28 -2.10
C VAL A 249 -3.31 -10.22 -2.20
N LYS A 250 -3.86 -9.60 -3.26
CA LYS A 250 -5.32 -9.59 -3.49
C LYS A 250 -5.88 -10.99 -3.69
N ALA A 251 -5.21 -11.84 -4.48
CA ALA A 251 -5.61 -13.24 -4.67
C ALA A 251 -5.48 -14.07 -3.39
N LEU A 252 -4.47 -13.81 -2.54
CA LEU A 252 -4.36 -14.43 -1.22
C LEU A 252 -5.55 -14.06 -0.33
N ASN A 253 -5.92 -12.77 -0.27
CA ASN A 253 -7.06 -12.31 0.53
C ASN A 253 -8.40 -12.84 -0.01
N GLU A 254 -8.54 -12.99 -1.33
CA GLU A 254 -9.68 -13.69 -1.96
C GLU A 254 -9.73 -15.16 -1.48
N VAL A 255 -8.61 -15.88 -1.56
CA VAL A 255 -8.55 -17.28 -1.11
C VAL A 255 -8.77 -17.42 0.40
N GLU A 256 -8.26 -16.52 1.23
CA GLU A 256 -8.48 -16.54 2.68
C GLU A 256 -9.96 -16.31 3.05
N THR A 257 -10.59 -15.28 2.47
CA THR A 257 -12.01 -14.99 2.73
C THR A 257 -12.92 -16.12 2.25
N ARG A 258 -12.59 -16.76 1.12
CA ARG A 258 -13.28 -17.97 0.65
C ARG A 258 -13.03 -19.17 1.56
N THR A 259 -11.80 -19.37 2.03
CA THR A 259 -11.43 -20.44 2.96
C THR A 259 -12.25 -20.36 4.25
N ALA A 260 -12.26 -19.19 4.90
CA ALA A 260 -13.02 -18.97 6.13
C ALA A 260 -14.55 -19.15 5.90
N SER A 261 -15.07 -18.76 4.74
CA SER A 261 -16.49 -18.96 4.39
C SER A 261 -16.86 -20.44 4.23
N ILE A 262 -15.98 -21.23 3.59
CA ILE A 262 -16.16 -22.67 3.40
C ILE A 262 -16.06 -23.41 4.75
N GLU A 263 -15.10 -23.06 5.61
CA GLU A 263 -14.93 -23.64 6.95
C GLU A 263 -16.10 -23.30 7.89
N ALA A 264 -16.60 -22.06 7.85
CA ALA A 264 -17.80 -21.67 8.59
C ALA A 264 -19.04 -22.49 8.17
N LYS A 265 -19.21 -22.75 6.85
CA LYS A 265 -20.30 -23.60 6.36
C LYS A 265 -20.11 -25.07 6.67
N ALA A 266 -18.88 -25.59 6.65
CA ALA A 266 -18.56 -26.94 7.10
C ALA A 266 -18.89 -27.16 8.59
N SER A 267 -18.80 -26.10 9.40
CA SER A 267 -19.14 -26.11 10.84
C SER A 267 -20.65 -25.96 11.09
N SER A 268 -21.39 -25.40 10.15
CA SER A 268 -22.86 -25.38 10.17
C SER A 268 -23.43 -26.72 9.72
N SER A 269 -24.60 -27.12 10.23
CA SER A 269 -25.16 -28.49 10.15
C SER A 269 -25.57 -29.00 8.74
N SER A 270 -25.09 -28.40 7.66
CA SER A 270 -25.35 -28.78 6.27
C SER A 270 -24.05 -29.15 5.53
N SER A 271 -23.29 -30.13 6.05
CA SER A 271 -22.07 -30.64 5.41
C SER A 271 -22.41 -31.36 4.10
N THR A 272 -22.47 -30.62 2.99
CA THR A 272 -22.57 -31.18 1.64
C THR A 272 -21.26 -31.86 1.27
N LYS A 273 -21.32 -33.05 0.69
CA LYS A 273 -20.13 -33.87 0.32
C LYS A 273 -19.12 -33.08 -0.53
N SER A 274 -19.59 -32.16 -1.36
CA SER A 274 -18.75 -31.27 -2.17
C SER A 274 -17.82 -30.37 -1.35
N ILE A 275 -18.15 -30.05 -0.10
CA ILE A 275 -17.25 -29.32 0.82
C ILE A 275 -16.13 -30.24 1.30
N ASP A 276 -16.43 -31.52 1.56
CA ASP A 276 -15.41 -32.52 1.94
C ASP A 276 -14.43 -32.79 0.79
N ASP A 277 -14.90 -32.80 -0.46
CA ASP A 277 -14.07 -32.95 -1.67
C ASP A 277 -13.15 -31.74 -1.93
N VAL A 278 -13.61 -30.52 -1.61
CA VAL A 278 -12.83 -29.27 -1.82
C VAL A 278 -11.85 -28.99 -0.69
N ARG A 279 -12.14 -29.44 0.55
CA ARG A 279 -11.26 -29.26 1.72
C ARG A 279 -9.80 -29.68 1.51
N PRO A 280 -9.45 -30.86 0.94
CA PRO A 280 -8.06 -31.22 0.70
C PRO A 280 -7.37 -30.31 -0.32
N LEU A 281 -8.06 -29.93 -1.40
CA LEU A 281 -7.52 -29.01 -2.42
C LEU A 281 -7.24 -27.61 -1.83
N LEU A 282 -8.08 -27.17 -0.90
CA LEU A 282 -7.92 -25.92 -0.16
C LEU A 282 -6.73 -25.96 0.79
N SER A 283 -6.56 -27.09 1.50
CA SER A 283 -5.38 -27.37 2.33
C SER A 283 -4.09 -27.34 1.49
N ASP A 284 -4.08 -28.00 0.33
CA ASP A 284 -2.93 -28.00 -0.57
C ASP A 284 -2.60 -26.61 -1.13
N LEU A 285 -3.63 -25.81 -1.45
CA LEU A 285 -3.46 -24.42 -1.87
C LEU A 285 -2.89 -23.53 -0.75
N ASN A 286 -3.35 -23.71 0.49
CA ASN A 286 -2.81 -23.03 1.67
C ASN A 286 -1.34 -23.43 1.91
N ASN A 287 -1.04 -24.73 1.90
CA ASN A 287 0.32 -25.25 2.02
C ASN A 287 1.25 -24.66 0.93
N LYS A 288 0.77 -24.56 -0.32
CA LYS A 288 1.52 -23.92 -1.41
C LYS A 288 1.70 -22.42 -1.19
N ALA A 289 0.68 -21.70 -0.71
CA ALA A 289 0.80 -20.29 -0.36
C ALA A 289 1.84 -20.07 0.76
N VAL A 290 1.81 -20.88 1.82
CA VAL A 290 2.77 -20.85 2.94
C VAL A 290 4.20 -21.13 2.44
N GLU A 291 4.40 -22.12 1.58
CA GLU A 291 5.70 -22.41 0.95
C GLU A 291 6.25 -21.20 0.18
N ARG A 292 5.40 -20.56 -0.63
CA ARG A 292 5.78 -19.41 -1.48
C ARG A 292 6.06 -18.15 -0.66
N ILE A 293 5.27 -17.88 0.38
CA ILE A 293 5.49 -16.80 1.35
C ILE A 293 6.80 -17.01 2.11
N ARG A 294 7.04 -18.23 2.61
CA ARG A 294 8.29 -18.62 3.28
C ARG A 294 9.49 -18.33 2.39
N ASP A 295 9.49 -18.82 1.16
CA ASP A 295 10.64 -18.70 0.25
C ASP A 295 10.89 -17.23 -0.13
N TYR A 296 9.83 -16.44 -0.31
CA TYR A 296 9.95 -14.99 -0.50
C TYR A 296 10.59 -14.31 0.72
N LEU A 297 10.05 -14.49 1.92
CA LEU A 297 10.54 -13.81 3.12
C LEU A 297 11.96 -14.27 3.48
N VAL A 298 12.28 -15.55 3.32
CA VAL A 298 13.65 -16.07 3.44
C VAL A 298 14.59 -15.44 2.39
N SER A 299 14.14 -15.23 1.15
CA SER A 299 14.95 -14.54 0.13
C SER A 299 15.22 -13.08 0.49
N GLN A 300 14.25 -12.35 1.05
CA GLN A 300 14.45 -10.98 1.51
C GLN A 300 15.35 -10.90 2.74
N ILE A 301 15.22 -11.83 3.71
CA ILE A 301 16.12 -11.93 4.87
C ILE A 301 17.55 -12.26 4.42
N ARG A 302 17.73 -13.10 3.40
CA ARG A 302 19.05 -13.35 2.80
C ARG A 302 19.60 -12.10 2.09
N ALA A 303 18.76 -11.34 1.39
CA ALA A 303 19.17 -10.09 0.74
C ALA A 303 19.68 -9.03 1.73
N LEU A 304 19.15 -8.99 2.96
CA LEU A 304 19.64 -8.14 4.05
C LEU A 304 21.09 -8.46 4.51
N ARG A 305 21.66 -9.60 4.11
CA ARG A 305 23.06 -9.97 4.41
C ARG A 305 24.07 -9.54 3.36
N SER A 306 23.62 -9.07 2.20
CA SER A 306 24.52 -8.66 1.12
C SER A 306 25.22 -7.33 1.45
N PRO A 307 26.53 -7.21 1.17
CA PRO A 307 27.27 -5.98 1.43
C PRO A 307 26.76 -4.83 0.55
N ASN A 308 26.88 -3.61 1.05
CA ASN A 308 26.55 -2.35 0.36
C ASN A 308 25.06 -2.18 0.00
N ILE A 309 24.15 -2.94 0.62
CA ILE A 309 22.71 -2.68 0.53
C ILE A 309 22.22 -1.95 1.78
N ASN A 310 21.54 -0.83 1.56
CA ASN A 310 20.81 -0.12 2.61
C ASN A 310 19.63 -0.98 3.12
N ALA A 311 19.79 -1.61 4.29
CA ALA A 311 18.77 -2.47 4.89
C ALA A 311 17.38 -1.82 5.00
N GLN A 312 17.32 -0.50 5.25
CA GLN A 312 16.09 0.27 5.33
C GLN A 312 15.29 0.24 4.02
N LEU A 313 15.97 0.20 2.88
CA LEU A 313 15.35 0.16 1.56
C LEU A 313 14.62 -1.18 1.35
N ILE A 314 15.25 -2.31 1.70
CA ILE A 314 14.62 -3.63 1.64
C ILE A 314 13.47 -3.72 2.64
N GLN A 315 13.68 -3.26 3.89
CA GLN A 315 12.65 -3.21 4.92
C GLN A 315 11.39 -2.49 4.42
N GLN A 316 11.51 -1.25 3.92
CA GLN A 316 10.35 -0.46 3.49
C GLN A 316 9.74 -0.95 2.18
N GLN A 317 10.55 -1.20 1.14
CA GLN A 317 10.03 -1.49 -0.20
C GLN A 317 9.55 -2.94 -0.38
N ARG A 318 10.07 -3.90 0.41
CA ARG A 318 9.84 -5.34 0.19
C ARG A 318 9.29 -6.10 1.39
N LEU A 319 9.54 -5.65 2.63
CA LEU A 319 8.95 -6.27 3.81
C LEU A 319 7.65 -5.53 4.20
N VAL A 320 7.72 -4.23 4.52
CA VAL A 320 6.54 -3.43 4.92
C VAL A 320 5.44 -3.42 3.85
N ARG A 321 5.78 -3.23 2.57
CA ARG A 321 4.80 -3.30 1.46
C ARG A 321 3.98 -4.59 1.46
N PHE A 322 4.58 -5.69 1.91
CA PHE A 322 4.00 -7.02 1.89
C PHE A 322 3.79 -7.59 3.32
N LYS A 323 3.55 -6.72 4.31
CA LYS A 323 3.30 -7.11 5.72
C LYS A 323 2.09 -8.04 5.91
N ASP A 324 1.12 -7.98 5.00
CA ASP A 324 -0.04 -8.86 5.01
C ASP A 324 0.36 -10.34 4.82
N LEU A 325 1.48 -10.61 4.13
CA LEU A 325 2.02 -11.97 3.97
C LEU A 325 2.44 -12.58 5.31
N TYR A 326 3.08 -11.80 6.17
CA TYR A 326 3.44 -12.26 7.53
C TYR A 326 2.20 -12.41 8.40
N SER A 327 1.24 -11.48 8.28
CA SER A 327 -0.03 -11.55 9.00
C SER A 327 -0.79 -12.85 8.66
N TYR A 328 -0.88 -13.21 7.38
CA TYR A 328 -1.43 -14.50 6.93
C TYR A 328 -0.62 -15.69 7.47
N LEU A 329 0.70 -15.68 7.30
CA LEU A 329 1.59 -16.75 7.76
C LEU A 329 1.45 -17.00 9.28
N SER A 330 1.26 -15.96 10.07
CA SER A 330 1.08 -16.06 11.53
C SER A 330 -0.22 -16.77 11.94
N ARG A 331 -1.28 -16.66 11.11
CA ARG A 331 -2.56 -17.35 11.31
C ARG A 331 -2.50 -18.80 10.82
N ALA A 332 -1.95 -18.99 9.61
CA ALA A 332 -1.89 -20.31 8.97
C ALA A 332 -0.85 -21.25 9.59
N HIS A 333 0.32 -20.76 9.99
CA HIS A 333 1.41 -21.59 10.51
C HIS A 333 2.31 -20.85 11.53
N PRO A 334 1.86 -20.67 12.78
CA PRO A 334 2.49 -19.77 13.76
C PRO A 334 3.93 -20.14 14.15
N THR A 335 4.28 -21.44 14.12
CA THR A 335 5.66 -21.90 14.40
C THR A 335 6.66 -21.39 13.36
N LEU A 336 6.30 -21.47 12.07
CA LEU A 336 7.13 -20.99 10.97
C LEU A 336 7.25 -19.46 10.95
N ALA A 337 6.17 -18.75 11.32
CA ALA A 337 6.22 -17.30 11.53
C ALA A 337 7.20 -16.92 12.67
N GLY A 338 7.22 -17.70 13.75
CA GLY A 338 8.18 -17.55 14.86
C GLY A 338 9.63 -17.78 14.44
N GLU A 339 9.92 -18.88 13.74
CA GLU A 339 11.24 -19.20 13.19
C GLU A 339 11.74 -18.12 12.22
N LEU A 340 10.88 -17.64 11.33
CA LEU A 340 11.20 -16.58 10.38
C LEU A 340 11.52 -15.26 11.10
N THR A 341 10.75 -14.92 12.14
CA THR A 341 11.00 -13.73 12.98
C THR A 341 12.33 -13.86 13.71
N GLN A 342 12.68 -15.05 14.20
CA GLN A 342 13.99 -15.32 14.80
C GLN A 342 15.13 -15.22 13.77
N ALA A 343 14.92 -15.75 12.55
CA ALA A 343 15.91 -15.66 11.47
C ALA A 343 16.16 -14.21 11.03
N TYR A 344 15.11 -13.38 11.02
CA TYR A 344 15.21 -11.94 10.85
C TYR A 344 16.00 -11.29 11.98
N ALA A 345 15.62 -11.52 13.25
CA ALA A 345 16.29 -10.94 14.42
C ALA A 345 17.78 -11.33 14.48
N ASN A 346 18.13 -12.60 14.24
CA ASN A 346 19.52 -13.06 14.16
C ASN A 346 20.30 -12.36 13.04
N THR A 347 19.66 -12.11 11.90
CA THR A 347 20.27 -11.41 10.75
C THR A 347 20.50 -9.93 11.06
N MET A 348 19.54 -9.26 11.69
CA MET A 348 19.68 -7.87 12.13
C MET A 348 20.70 -7.71 13.26
N ARG A 349 20.73 -8.63 14.22
CA ARG A 349 21.76 -8.68 15.29
C ARG A 349 23.17 -8.71 14.69
N TRP A 350 23.39 -9.55 13.68
CA TRP A 350 24.67 -9.59 12.95
C TRP A 350 24.94 -8.30 12.16
N TYR A 351 23.95 -7.80 11.41
CA TYR A 351 24.07 -6.59 10.58
C TYR A 351 24.42 -5.37 11.43
N TYR A 352 23.66 -5.09 12.49
CA TYR A 352 23.92 -3.96 13.37
C TYR A 352 25.23 -4.14 14.13
N SER A 353 25.52 -5.31 14.72
CA SER A 353 26.78 -5.55 15.42
C SER A 353 28.01 -5.31 14.51
N SER A 354 28.00 -5.86 13.30
CA SER A 354 29.12 -5.68 12.35
C SER A 354 29.29 -4.21 11.92
N ASN A 355 28.19 -3.51 11.63
CA ASN A 355 28.23 -2.11 11.22
C ASN A 355 28.63 -1.17 12.37
N PHE A 356 28.10 -1.36 13.58
CA PHE A 356 28.48 -0.57 14.74
C PHE A 356 29.93 -0.84 15.18
N ASN A 357 30.45 -2.06 15.03
CA ASN A 357 31.86 -2.35 15.29
C ASN A 357 32.79 -1.63 14.29
N ARG A 358 32.48 -1.66 12.99
CA ARG A 358 33.21 -0.88 11.96
C ARG A 358 33.14 0.62 12.24
N TYR A 359 31.97 1.10 12.66
CA TYR A 359 31.75 2.50 12.95
C TYR A 359 32.49 2.96 14.22
N LEU A 360 32.55 2.14 15.28
CA LEU A 360 33.36 2.39 16.46
C LEU A 360 34.85 2.55 16.09
N LEU A 361 35.40 1.64 15.28
CA LEU A 361 36.78 1.72 14.78
C LEU A 361 37.05 3.00 13.94
N ALA A 362 36.03 3.56 13.27
CA ALA A 362 36.14 4.83 12.56
C ALA A 362 36.11 6.03 13.54
N LEU A 363 35.29 5.98 14.60
CA LEU A 363 35.28 7.02 15.64
C LEU A 363 36.55 7.02 16.50
N GLU A 364 37.19 5.87 16.73
CA GLU A 364 38.47 5.79 17.44
C GLU A 364 39.62 6.50 16.70
N LYS A 365 39.47 6.78 15.40
CA LYS A 365 40.43 7.59 14.62
C LYS A 365 40.32 9.10 14.88
N ILE A 366 39.18 9.55 15.41
CA ILE A 366 38.96 10.97 15.77
C ILE A 366 39.94 11.34 16.89
N LYS A 367 40.72 12.40 16.67
CA LYS A 367 41.75 12.82 17.63
C LYS A 367 41.10 13.52 18.81
N ILE A 368 41.14 12.89 19.96
CA ILE A 368 40.67 13.49 21.22
C ILE A 368 41.81 14.31 21.83
N TYR A 369 41.49 15.42 22.50
CA TYR A 369 42.49 16.14 23.30
C TYR A 369 43.07 15.22 24.39
N PRO A 370 44.41 15.12 24.53
CA PRO A 370 45.02 14.32 25.58
C PRO A 370 44.71 14.95 26.94
N SER A 371 44.06 14.19 27.81
CA SER A 371 43.73 14.59 29.17
C SER A 371 44.84 14.10 30.11
N ASP A 372 45.66 15.00 30.67
CA ASP A 372 46.64 14.58 31.67
C ASP A 372 45.95 14.40 33.03
N ARG A 373 46.43 13.42 33.79
CA ARG A 373 46.00 13.18 35.18
C ARG A 373 46.31 14.37 36.09
N ASN A 374 47.23 15.25 35.67
CA ASN A 374 47.61 16.47 36.37
C ASN A 374 46.76 17.70 35.99
N ASP A 375 45.81 17.59 35.06
CA ASP A 375 44.90 18.67 34.61
C ASP A 375 43.77 18.94 35.63
N VAL A 376 44.16 19.07 36.89
CA VAL A 376 43.31 19.48 38.02
C VAL A 376 43.56 20.94 38.37
N LEU A 377 42.58 21.61 38.99
CA LEU A 377 42.65 23.05 39.29
C LEU A 377 44.00 23.50 39.90
N GLY A 378 44.47 22.80 40.94
CA GLY A 378 45.74 23.06 41.63
C GLY A 378 47.01 22.45 41.00
N GLY A 379 46.94 21.98 39.74
CA GLY A 379 48.10 21.49 38.99
C GLY A 379 49.06 22.61 38.58
N ASP A 380 50.35 22.30 38.53
CA ASP A 380 51.42 23.26 38.24
C ASP A 380 51.35 23.76 36.77
N PRO A 381 51.22 25.09 36.52
CA PRO A 381 51.15 25.63 35.16
C PRO A 381 52.47 25.49 34.37
N SER A 382 53.61 25.24 35.02
CA SER A 382 54.88 24.97 34.35
C SER A 382 54.96 23.55 33.77
N ALA A 383 54.30 22.57 34.41
CA ALA A 383 54.28 21.19 33.94
C ALA A 383 53.58 21.02 32.58
N GLN A 384 52.51 21.79 32.34
CA GLN A 384 51.84 21.83 31.03
C GLN A 384 52.69 22.46 29.91
N ARG A 385 53.75 23.21 30.24
CA ARG A 385 54.69 23.77 29.23
C ARG A 385 55.84 22.82 28.90
N THR A 386 56.30 22.00 29.85
CA THR A 386 57.45 21.11 29.64
C THR A 386 57.10 19.80 28.94
N GLY A 387 55.85 19.33 29.02
CA GLY A 387 55.40 18.11 28.32
C GLY A 387 55.42 18.18 26.78
N ASN A 388 55.44 19.38 26.19
CA ASN A 388 55.30 19.59 24.74
C ASN A 388 56.60 19.97 24.00
N ILE A 389 57.77 19.86 24.64
CA ILE A 389 59.07 20.17 24.00
C ILE A 389 59.65 18.95 23.28
N VAL A 390 58.86 18.33 22.39
CA VAL A 390 59.38 17.45 21.33
C VAL A 390 59.39 18.27 20.04
N PRO A 391 60.54 18.50 19.39
CA PRO A 391 60.61 19.19 18.11
C PRO A 391 59.85 18.38 17.04
N GLY A 392 58.61 18.80 16.73
CA GLY A 392 57.67 18.08 15.85
C GLY A 392 56.27 17.84 16.45
N GLY A 393 56.06 18.11 17.74
CA GLY A 393 54.78 17.96 18.43
C GLY A 393 53.71 18.98 18.02
N ARG A 394 52.91 18.64 17.00
CA ARG A 394 51.67 19.29 16.49
C ARG A 394 51.08 20.45 17.35
N ALA A 395 51.13 21.66 16.81
CA ALA A 395 50.58 22.89 17.40
C ALA A 395 49.06 22.89 17.72
N GLY A 396 48.28 21.93 17.24
CA GLY A 396 46.82 21.86 17.44
C GLY A 396 46.37 21.52 18.87
N SER A 397 47.23 20.89 19.69
CA SER A 397 46.88 20.56 21.08
C SER A 397 47.03 21.74 22.04
N ALA A 398 47.84 22.74 21.69
CA ALA A 398 48.25 23.82 22.61
C ALA A 398 47.18 24.91 22.85
N ALA A 399 46.01 24.81 22.20
CA ALA A 399 44.96 25.82 22.23
C ALA A 399 43.71 25.41 23.06
N HIS A 400 43.67 24.19 23.61
CA HIS A 400 42.53 23.71 24.40
C HIS A 400 42.75 23.97 25.90
N ASP A 401 41.91 24.79 26.50
CA ASP A 401 41.83 25.01 27.95
C ASP A 401 40.74 24.07 28.52
N PRO A 402 41.10 23.01 29.28
CA PRO A 402 40.12 22.04 29.82
C PRO A 402 39.07 22.67 30.75
N PHE A 403 39.35 23.85 31.32
CA PHE A 403 38.44 24.54 32.24
C PHE A 403 37.48 25.50 31.52
N SER A 404 37.64 25.72 30.21
CA SER A 404 36.81 26.64 29.42
C SER A 404 35.82 25.87 28.53
N LEU A 405 34.54 26.21 28.62
CA LEU A 405 33.49 25.58 27.82
C LEU A 405 33.57 25.98 26.32
N GLY A 406 33.99 27.20 26.02
CA GLY A 406 34.19 27.71 24.66
C GLY A 406 33.03 27.38 23.69
N ARG A 407 33.38 26.85 22.51
CA ARG A 407 32.41 26.39 21.49
C ARG A 407 31.85 24.99 21.73
N ARG A 408 32.28 24.28 22.78
CA ARG A 408 31.86 22.88 23.04
C ARG A 408 30.35 22.79 23.35
N ILE A 409 29.77 23.88 23.88
CA ILE A 409 28.32 24.01 24.08
C ILE A 409 27.50 23.95 22.78
N ASP A 410 28.10 24.30 21.63
CA ASP A 410 27.42 24.26 20.34
C ASP A 410 27.03 22.82 19.97
N ILE A 411 27.62 21.81 20.59
CA ILE A 411 27.29 20.39 20.40
C ILE A 411 25.92 20.02 21.01
N LEU A 412 25.48 20.78 22.02
CA LEU A 412 24.11 20.71 22.58
C LEU A 412 23.13 21.62 21.82
N ARG A 413 23.58 22.82 21.41
CA ARG A 413 22.70 23.84 20.79
C ARG A 413 22.46 23.60 19.30
N ASN A 414 23.47 23.16 18.57
CA ASN A 414 23.37 22.91 17.13
C ASN A 414 22.81 21.50 16.94
N GLY A 415 21.48 21.44 16.80
CA GLY A 415 20.69 20.23 16.54
C GLY A 415 20.94 19.60 15.17
N ASN A 416 22.19 19.27 14.84
CA ASN A 416 22.52 18.37 13.74
C ASN A 416 21.95 16.99 14.07
N SER A 417 20.69 16.77 13.66
CA SER A 417 19.91 15.55 13.91
C SER A 417 20.51 14.31 13.25
N MET A 418 21.44 14.49 12.31
CA MET A 418 22.26 13.42 11.79
C MET A 418 23.60 13.45 12.53
N ALA A 419 24.00 12.31 13.09
CA ALA A 419 25.42 12.08 13.38
C ALA A 419 26.21 12.04 12.04
N ILE A 420 27.54 12.24 12.04
CA ILE A 420 28.45 12.36 10.85
C ILE A 420 28.46 11.14 9.87
N SER A 421 29.60 10.73 9.29
CA SER A 421 29.69 9.48 8.49
C SER A 421 31.00 8.77 8.80
N SER A 422 31.09 7.45 8.63
CA SER A 422 32.31 6.70 8.96
C SER A 422 33.49 7.28 8.18
N TYR A 423 33.31 7.54 6.89
CA TYR A 423 34.30 8.20 6.02
C TYR A 423 34.74 9.56 6.57
N VAL A 424 33.77 10.42 6.94
CA VAL A 424 34.02 11.75 7.51
C VAL A 424 34.76 11.68 8.84
N ALA A 425 34.48 10.66 9.67
CA ALA A 425 35.19 10.42 10.93
C ALA A 425 36.65 9.99 10.73
N GLU A 426 36.98 9.30 9.63
CA GLU A 426 38.37 8.93 9.32
C GLU A 426 39.18 10.08 8.71
N GLU A 427 38.54 10.95 7.92
CA GLU A 427 39.19 12.13 7.33
C GLU A 427 39.35 13.29 8.31
N ASP A 428 38.59 13.32 9.41
CA ASP A 428 38.65 14.40 10.38
C ASP A 428 40.01 14.44 11.09
N ASN A 429 40.75 15.50 10.76
CA ASN A 429 42.08 15.73 11.28
C ASN A 429 42.13 16.70 12.46
N ALA A 430 41.02 17.32 12.84
CA ALA A 430 40.92 18.24 13.96
C ALA A 430 40.99 17.49 15.31
N PHE A 431 41.28 18.24 16.37
CA PHE A 431 41.16 17.74 17.75
C PHE A 431 39.80 18.10 18.32
N HIS A 432 39.20 17.15 19.06
CA HIS A 432 37.86 17.27 19.61
C HIS A 432 37.82 16.89 21.10
N GLY A 433 36.79 17.38 21.80
CA GLY A 433 36.44 16.89 23.13
C GLY A 433 35.79 15.51 23.09
N ILE A 434 35.77 14.80 24.24
CA ILE A 434 35.19 13.45 24.37
C ILE A 434 33.71 13.37 23.99
N GLU A 435 32.99 14.50 24.06
CA GLU A 435 31.58 14.63 23.71
C GLU A 435 31.30 14.40 22.21
N VAL A 436 32.27 14.63 21.31
CA VAL A 436 32.09 14.45 19.86
C VAL A 436 31.95 12.98 19.47
N PRO A 437 32.90 12.08 19.78
CA PRO A 437 32.73 10.65 19.49
C PRO A 437 31.55 10.06 20.31
N PHE A 438 31.38 10.46 21.58
CA PHE A 438 30.26 10.03 22.41
C PHE A 438 28.90 10.38 21.79
N ARG A 439 28.67 11.64 21.38
CA ARG A 439 27.44 12.08 20.72
C ARG A 439 27.16 11.28 19.47
N ASN A 440 28.15 11.19 18.58
CA ASN A 440 27.95 10.59 17.27
C ASN A 440 27.62 9.09 17.38
N PHE A 441 28.23 8.36 18.32
CA PHE A 441 27.91 6.96 18.52
C PHE A 441 26.50 6.77 19.11
N ASN A 442 26.17 7.50 20.18
CA ASN A 442 24.87 7.37 20.86
C ASN A 442 23.70 7.84 19.99
N LEU A 443 23.85 8.92 19.23
CA LEU A 443 22.83 9.41 18.29
C LEU A 443 22.60 8.39 17.14
N ALA A 444 23.66 7.76 16.64
CA ALA A 444 23.50 6.68 15.67
C ALA A 444 22.77 5.46 16.27
N ILE A 445 23.04 5.07 17.52
CA ILE A 445 22.25 4.01 18.19
C ILE A 445 20.78 4.42 18.25
N LEU A 446 20.49 5.62 18.78
CA LEU A 446 19.15 6.16 18.95
C LEU A 446 18.32 6.08 17.64
N ASP A 447 18.86 6.56 16.53
CA ASP A 447 18.14 6.57 15.26
C ASP A 447 17.94 5.17 14.66
N ASN A 448 18.93 4.28 14.73
CA ASN A 448 18.78 2.93 14.19
C ASN A 448 17.83 2.07 15.06
N VAL A 449 17.87 2.20 16.40
CA VAL A 449 16.91 1.52 17.30
C VAL A 449 15.50 2.04 17.07
N SER A 450 15.32 3.36 16.91
CA SER A 450 14.01 3.96 16.62
C SER A 450 13.43 3.43 15.32
N ALA A 451 14.22 3.44 14.24
CA ALA A 451 13.79 2.97 12.93
C ALA A 451 13.45 1.47 12.92
N GLU A 452 14.28 0.64 13.56
CA GLU A 452 14.10 -0.81 13.64
C GLU A 452 12.87 -1.17 14.51
N TYR A 453 12.66 -0.50 15.64
CA TYR A 453 11.49 -0.74 16.49
C TYR A 453 10.18 -0.34 15.78
N SER A 454 10.16 0.80 15.08
CA SER A 454 9.03 1.19 14.23
C SER A 454 8.77 0.17 13.11
N PHE A 455 9.82 -0.29 12.42
CA PHE A 455 9.72 -1.33 11.40
C PHE A 455 9.14 -2.64 11.95
N MET A 456 9.67 -3.15 13.07
CA MET A 456 9.19 -4.40 13.65
C MET A 456 7.74 -4.29 14.14
N THR A 457 7.34 -3.13 14.64
CA THR A 457 5.95 -2.84 15.04
C THR A 457 4.98 -2.88 13.86
N GLU A 458 5.41 -2.40 12.68
CA GLU A 458 4.60 -2.45 11.47
C GLU A 458 4.60 -3.82 10.79
N MET A 459 5.77 -4.46 10.67
CA MET A 459 5.94 -5.73 9.94
C MET A 459 5.42 -6.93 10.73
N PHE A 460 5.64 -6.96 12.04
CA PHE A 460 5.28 -8.08 12.91
C PHE A 460 4.08 -7.74 13.80
N SER A 461 3.07 -7.07 13.23
CA SER A 461 1.85 -6.63 13.92
C SER A 461 1.04 -7.73 14.61
N ALA A 462 1.25 -9.00 14.24
CA ALA A 462 0.68 -10.17 14.91
C ALA A 462 1.35 -10.49 16.27
N LEU A 463 2.50 -9.89 16.59
CA LEU A 463 3.18 -10.03 17.86
C LEU A 463 2.79 -8.90 18.83
N SER A 464 2.76 -9.22 20.12
CA SER A 464 2.57 -8.21 21.17
C SER A 464 3.76 -7.23 21.22
N PHE A 465 3.50 -5.97 21.54
CA PHE A 465 4.53 -4.95 21.82
C PHE A 465 5.62 -5.44 22.80
N HIS A 466 5.26 -6.27 23.79
CA HIS A 466 6.24 -6.87 24.71
C HIS A 466 7.18 -7.88 24.03
N GLN A 467 6.65 -8.69 23.09
CA GLN A 467 7.45 -9.64 22.31
C GLN A 467 8.38 -8.90 21.33
N ILE A 468 7.86 -7.86 20.67
CA ILE A 468 8.63 -6.98 19.78
C ILE A 468 9.76 -6.28 20.56
N THR A 469 9.46 -5.73 21.73
CA THR A 469 10.46 -5.11 22.62
C THR A 469 11.55 -6.11 23.02
N ARG A 470 11.18 -7.35 23.38
CA ARG A 470 12.14 -8.41 23.71
C ARG A 470 13.05 -8.78 22.51
N LYS A 471 12.49 -8.84 21.30
CA LYS A 471 13.26 -9.10 20.07
C LYS A 471 14.17 -7.93 19.69
N ALA A 472 13.71 -6.70 19.87
CA ALA A 472 14.52 -5.50 19.69
C ALA A 472 15.73 -5.49 20.64
N MET A 473 15.52 -5.82 21.92
CA MET A 473 16.62 -5.98 22.89
C MET A 473 17.62 -7.04 22.44
N GLU A 474 17.17 -8.20 21.97
CA GLU A 474 18.04 -9.28 21.47
C GLU A 474 18.88 -8.87 20.23
N ILE A 475 18.33 -8.00 19.38
CA ILE A 475 19.05 -7.42 18.23
C ILE A 475 20.12 -6.43 18.67
N PHE A 476 19.78 -5.51 19.58
CA PHE A 476 20.65 -4.38 19.95
C PHE A 476 21.53 -4.60 21.19
N GLU A 477 21.34 -5.65 21.98
CA GLU A 477 22.20 -6.00 23.13
C GLU A 477 23.71 -5.96 22.80
N PRO A 478 24.22 -6.54 21.69
CA PRO A 478 25.63 -6.42 21.33
C PRO A 478 26.06 -4.96 21.06
N VAL A 479 25.18 -4.16 20.47
CA VAL A 479 25.44 -2.76 20.12
C VAL A 479 25.45 -1.88 21.37
N PHE A 480 24.54 -2.13 22.31
CA PHE A 480 24.54 -1.49 23.62
C PHE A 480 25.82 -1.82 24.40
N ASN A 481 26.31 -3.06 24.32
CA ASN A 481 27.59 -3.45 24.92
C ASN A 481 28.80 -2.73 24.28
N LEU A 482 28.80 -2.51 22.96
CA LEU A 482 29.80 -1.65 22.31
C LEU A 482 29.71 -0.20 22.82
N GLY A 483 28.51 0.35 23.01
CA GLY A 483 28.29 1.70 23.54
C GLY A 483 28.74 1.88 24.99
N TYR A 484 28.50 0.88 25.85
CA TYR A 484 29.05 0.83 27.20
C TYR A 484 30.59 0.76 27.19
N GLY A 485 31.17 -0.08 26.32
CA GLY A 485 32.63 -0.20 26.18
C GLY A 485 33.28 1.12 25.76
N MET A 486 32.76 1.72 24.68
CA MET A 486 33.22 3.01 24.17
C MET A 486 33.07 4.14 25.21
N THR A 487 31.93 4.21 25.90
CA THR A 487 31.70 5.23 26.94
C THR A 487 32.70 5.08 28.07
N LYS A 488 32.92 3.85 28.55
CA LYS A 488 33.94 3.57 29.57
C LYS A 488 35.34 4.01 29.11
N GLN A 489 35.75 3.62 27.90
CA GLN A 489 37.05 3.98 27.31
C GLN A 489 37.27 5.50 27.21
N LEU A 490 36.24 6.27 26.86
CA LEU A 490 36.30 7.74 26.79
C LEU A 490 36.41 8.42 28.16
N ILE A 491 35.87 7.83 29.23
CA ILE A 491 35.80 8.48 30.56
C ILE A 491 36.82 7.94 31.58
N GLU A 492 37.38 6.74 31.38
CA GLU A 492 38.21 6.05 32.39
C GLU A 492 39.51 6.79 32.74
N GLN A 493 40.12 7.49 31.79
CA GLN A 493 41.38 8.23 31.99
C GLN A 493 41.18 9.76 32.07
N THR A 494 40.01 10.26 31.64
CA THR A 494 39.74 11.70 31.45
C THR A 494 39.56 12.46 32.77
N THR A 495 40.21 13.61 32.88
CA THR A 495 40.13 14.61 33.98
C THR A 495 39.25 15.82 33.63
N ASP A 496 38.79 15.91 32.39
CA ASP A 496 37.84 16.93 31.93
C ASP A 496 36.42 16.70 32.49
N SER A 497 36.08 17.46 33.53
CA SER A 497 34.75 17.49 34.14
C SER A 497 33.67 18.11 33.24
N LEU A 498 34.02 19.05 32.35
CA LEU A 498 33.05 19.69 31.45
C LEU A 498 32.66 18.74 30.32
N GLY A 499 33.62 17.98 29.77
CA GLY A 499 33.36 16.93 28.78
C GLY A 499 32.45 15.83 29.30
N VAL A 500 32.68 15.34 30.53
CA VAL A 500 31.80 14.32 31.14
C VAL A 500 30.39 14.90 31.40
N LEU A 501 30.29 16.16 31.85
CA LEU A 501 28.99 16.81 32.05
C LEU A 501 28.25 17.07 30.72
N LEU A 502 28.95 17.41 29.64
CA LEU A 502 28.41 17.46 28.28
C LEU A 502 27.84 16.10 27.84
N CYS A 503 28.56 15.01 28.08
CA CYS A 503 28.06 13.65 27.81
C CYS A 503 26.80 13.32 28.62
N VAL A 504 26.70 13.75 29.89
CA VAL A 504 25.48 13.61 30.70
C VAL A 504 24.31 14.35 30.05
N ARG A 505 24.48 15.62 29.65
CA ARG A 505 23.41 16.40 28.99
C ARG A 505 22.99 15.80 27.65
N LEU A 506 23.94 15.31 26.85
CA LEU A 506 23.64 14.59 25.61
C LEU A 506 22.82 13.32 25.86
N ASN A 507 23.15 12.55 26.92
CA ASN A 507 22.40 11.35 27.28
C ASN A 507 20.99 11.67 27.83
N GLN A 508 20.84 12.76 28.59
CA GLN A 508 19.52 13.26 29.03
C GLN A 508 18.65 13.71 27.84
N HIS A 509 19.23 14.42 26.86
CA HIS A 509 18.51 14.81 25.64
C HIS A 509 18.07 13.58 24.83
N ALA A 510 18.95 12.57 24.70
CA ALA A 510 18.61 11.30 24.06
C ALA A 510 17.48 10.55 24.81
N ALA A 511 17.45 10.60 26.14
CA ALA A 511 16.36 10.05 26.95
C ALA A 511 15.01 10.70 26.63
N PHE A 512 14.97 12.04 26.62
CA PHE A 512 13.75 12.79 26.29
C PHE A 512 13.28 12.53 24.85
N GLU A 513 14.23 12.41 23.92
CA GLU A 513 13.92 12.06 22.53
C GLU A 513 13.34 10.65 22.38
N LEU A 514 13.86 9.65 23.10
CA LEU A 514 13.29 8.29 23.14
C LEU A 514 11.87 8.26 23.70
N GLN A 515 11.63 9.00 24.77
CA GLN A 515 10.29 9.13 25.37
C GLN A 515 9.30 9.76 24.38
N ARG A 516 9.71 10.82 23.67
CA ARG A 516 8.90 11.43 22.60
C ARG A 516 8.65 10.48 21.42
N ARG A 517 9.64 9.67 21.04
CA ARG A 517 9.54 8.64 19.99
C ARG A 517 8.77 7.38 20.45
N LYS A 518 8.49 7.23 21.76
CA LYS A 518 7.85 6.08 22.41
C LYS A 518 8.56 4.74 22.18
N VAL A 519 9.90 4.73 22.28
CA VAL A 519 10.74 3.54 22.03
C VAL A 519 11.34 3.02 23.37
N PRO A 520 10.68 2.08 24.07
CA PRO A 520 11.10 1.63 25.41
C PRO A 520 12.38 0.76 25.39
N VAL A 521 12.82 0.31 24.22
CA VAL A 521 13.97 -0.58 24.05
C VAL A 521 15.28 0.03 24.56
N SER A 522 15.43 1.36 24.45
CA SER A 522 16.69 2.02 24.80
C SER A 522 16.75 2.56 26.23
N ASP A 523 15.66 2.51 27.01
CA ASP A 523 15.63 3.11 28.37
C ASP A 523 16.67 2.49 29.30
N SER A 524 16.87 1.17 29.23
CA SER A 524 17.92 0.48 29.99
C SER A 524 19.32 0.88 29.55
N TYR A 525 19.53 1.16 28.26
CA TYR A 525 20.81 1.60 27.73
C TYR A 525 21.18 3.00 28.22
N ILE A 526 20.25 3.96 28.08
CA ILE A 526 20.41 5.33 28.58
C ILE A 526 20.69 5.35 30.08
N ASN A 527 19.97 4.54 30.87
CA ASN A 527 20.22 4.44 32.31
C ASN A 527 21.61 3.82 32.60
N GLY A 528 22.01 2.77 31.88
CA GLY A 528 23.35 2.17 32.01
C GLY A 528 24.48 3.15 31.70
N ILE A 529 24.29 4.04 30.71
CA ILE A 529 25.23 5.13 30.40
C ILE A 529 25.28 6.16 31.54
N ASN A 530 24.13 6.57 32.09
CA ASN A 530 24.08 7.47 33.25
C ASN A 530 24.81 6.89 34.48
N MET A 531 24.68 5.58 34.72
CA MET A 531 25.37 4.88 35.80
C MET A 531 26.90 4.79 35.61
N GLN A 532 27.44 5.08 34.43
CA GLN A 532 28.88 5.22 34.20
C GLN A 532 29.34 6.69 34.30
N LEU A 533 28.59 7.61 33.71
CA LEU A 533 28.96 9.02 33.64
C LEU A 533 28.93 9.71 35.02
N TRP A 534 27.87 9.50 35.82
CA TRP A 534 27.71 10.21 37.09
C TRP A 534 28.77 9.87 38.14
N PRO A 535 29.11 8.58 38.41
CA PRO A 535 30.19 8.25 39.33
C PRO A 535 31.54 8.80 38.85
N ARG A 536 31.80 8.79 37.54
CA ARG A 536 33.06 9.36 37.01
C ARG A 536 33.12 10.88 37.18
N PHE A 537 32.02 11.59 36.95
CA PHE A 537 31.95 13.03 37.22
C PHE A 537 32.27 13.35 38.68
N GLN A 538 31.72 12.58 39.63
CA GLN A 538 32.02 12.73 41.06
C GLN A 538 33.51 12.52 41.36
N VAL A 539 34.13 11.46 40.83
CA VAL A 539 35.58 11.20 41.01
C VAL A 539 36.44 12.34 40.48
N ILE A 540 36.10 12.94 39.34
CA ILE A 540 36.82 14.10 38.79
C ILE A 540 36.65 15.34 39.69
N MET A 541 35.43 15.61 40.16
CA MET A 541 35.16 16.73 41.06
C MET A 541 35.85 16.56 42.42
N ASP A 542 35.92 15.34 42.96
CA ASP A 542 36.70 15.02 44.16
C ASP A 542 38.21 15.19 43.93
N ALA A 543 38.73 14.87 42.74
CA ALA A 543 40.13 15.12 42.38
C ALA A 543 40.45 16.63 42.30
N HIS A 544 39.54 17.45 41.75
CA HIS A 544 39.65 18.92 41.78
C HIS A 544 39.62 19.45 43.22
N TYR A 545 38.70 18.95 44.06
CA TYR A 545 38.60 19.29 45.49
C TYR A 545 39.87 18.93 46.26
N GLU A 546 40.43 17.73 46.06
CA GLU A 546 41.64 17.30 46.78
C GLU A 546 42.89 18.06 46.31
N SER A 547 43.00 18.34 45.00
CA SER A 547 44.03 19.20 44.43
C SER A 547 44.04 20.59 45.08
N LEU A 548 42.86 21.21 45.18
CA LEU A 548 42.66 22.50 45.83
C LEU A 548 43.04 22.47 47.32
N LYS A 549 42.65 21.40 48.02
CA LYS A 549 42.98 21.18 49.44
C LYS A 549 44.49 20.99 49.67
N ARG A 550 45.22 20.31 48.78
CA ARG A 550 46.69 20.18 48.85
C ARG A 550 47.39 21.53 48.65
N VAL A 551 46.95 22.35 47.69
CA VAL A 551 47.47 23.73 47.52
C VAL A 551 47.23 24.55 48.79
N ALA A 552 46.03 24.45 49.37
CA ALA A 552 45.67 25.14 50.62
C ALA A 552 46.46 24.67 51.85
N ALA A 553 46.99 23.45 51.85
CA ALA A 553 47.87 22.95 52.92
C ALA A 553 49.34 23.39 52.71
N ASN A 554 49.81 23.43 51.46
CA ASN A 554 51.20 23.75 51.11
C ASN A 554 51.51 25.26 51.02
N THR A 555 50.50 26.12 51.21
CA THR A 555 50.58 27.59 51.15
C THR A 555 51.64 28.20 52.09
N GLY A 556 52.07 27.49 53.14
CA GLY A 556 53.09 27.95 54.10
C GLY A 556 54.56 27.73 53.69
N ARG A 557 54.83 27.14 52.53
CA ARG A 557 56.19 27.06 51.94
C ARG A 557 56.21 27.80 50.60
N SER A 558 57.39 27.97 50.00
CA SER A 558 57.64 28.71 48.74
C SER A 558 57.00 28.11 47.45
N ALA A 559 55.85 27.43 47.57
CA ALA A 559 55.05 26.91 46.47
C ALA A 559 54.12 27.98 45.85
N VAL A 560 53.76 29.03 46.60
CA VAL A 560 52.96 30.15 46.08
C VAL A 560 53.72 30.87 44.95
N SER A 561 55.05 30.95 45.04
CA SER A 561 55.93 31.52 44.01
C SER A 561 56.03 30.69 42.72
N ALA A 562 55.71 29.38 42.77
CA ALA A 562 55.79 28.49 41.61
C ALA A 562 54.51 28.49 40.75
N LEU A 563 53.36 28.82 41.35
CA LEU A 563 52.05 28.87 40.67
C LEU A 563 51.80 30.20 39.93
N SER A 564 52.82 31.05 39.78
CA SER A 564 52.75 32.36 39.15
C SER A 564 53.40 32.36 37.76
N LEU A 565 52.71 32.92 36.76
CA LEU A 565 53.30 33.22 35.44
C LEU A 565 54.22 34.46 35.47
N ALA A 566 54.19 35.24 36.55
CA ALA A 566 55.12 36.32 36.82
C ALA A 566 56.15 35.86 37.86
N GLY A 567 57.39 35.63 37.43
CA GLY A 567 58.50 35.35 38.33
C GLY A 567 58.93 36.62 39.07
N GLY A 568 59.07 36.55 40.40
CA GLY A 568 59.55 37.65 41.24
C GLY A 568 58.99 37.65 42.66
N ASP A 569 59.68 38.36 43.54
CA ASP A 569 59.39 38.47 44.99
C ASP A 569 58.16 39.37 45.30
N ASP A 570 57.64 40.06 44.28
CA ASP A 570 56.50 41.00 44.36
C ASP A 570 55.15 40.34 44.67
N LEU A 571 55.05 39.00 44.62
CA LEU A 571 53.79 38.28 44.82
C LEU A 571 53.22 38.43 46.25
N SER A 572 54.09 38.65 47.24
CA SER A 572 53.69 38.97 48.63
C SER A 572 52.97 40.33 48.76
N ARG A 573 53.04 41.18 47.72
CA ARG A 573 52.54 42.56 47.70
C ARG A 573 51.40 42.79 46.69
N SER A 574 51.16 41.85 45.78
CA SER A 574 50.14 41.99 44.73
C SER A 574 48.72 41.75 45.26
N THR A 575 47.80 42.65 44.92
CA THR A 575 46.36 42.48 45.15
C THR A 575 45.62 41.98 43.91
N ALA A 576 46.33 41.56 42.86
CA ALA A 576 45.71 41.04 41.64
C ALA A 576 44.97 39.71 41.91
N PRO A 577 43.94 39.36 41.09
CA PRO A 577 43.32 38.04 41.15
C PRO A 577 44.35 36.92 40.93
N HIS A 578 44.25 35.86 41.72
CA HIS A 578 45.11 34.69 41.59
C HIS A 578 44.78 33.93 40.28
N PHE A 579 45.77 33.36 39.60
CA PHE A 579 45.54 32.61 38.34
C PHE A 579 44.50 31.49 38.49
N LEU A 580 44.56 30.80 39.63
CA LEU A 580 43.57 29.77 40.02
C LEU A 580 42.12 30.29 40.09
N THR A 581 41.92 31.57 40.40
CA THR A 581 40.60 32.23 40.44
C THR A 581 39.98 32.34 39.05
N GLN A 582 40.81 32.55 38.02
CA GLN A 582 40.35 32.52 36.64
C GLN A 582 39.94 31.10 36.23
N ARG A 583 40.81 30.10 36.46
CA ARG A 583 40.50 28.67 36.17
C ARG A 583 39.25 28.19 36.90
N PHE A 584 39.12 28.51 38.19
CA PHE A 584 37.93 28.20 38.98
C PHE A 584 36.69 28.91 38.43
N GLY A 585 36.77 30.21 38.13
CA GLY A 585 35.68 30.97 37.53
C GLY A 585 35.21 30.40 36.18
N GLN A 586 36.13 30.00 35.30
CA GLN A 586 35.81 29.36 34.02
C GLN A 586 35.14 28.00 34.20
N LEU A 587 35.65 27.15 35.09
CA LEU A 587 35.06 25.85 35.40
C LEU A 587 33.66 25.99 35.99
N VAL A 588 33.48 26.90 36.96
CA VAL A 588 32.16 27.18 37.57
C VAL A 588 31.21 27.73 36.52
N HIS A 589 31.62 28.68 35.68
CA HIS A 589 30.81 29.17 34.55
C HIS A 589 30.38 28.00 33.64
N GLY A 590 31.31 27.12 33.23
CA GLY A 590 31.00 25.95 32.41
C GLY A 590 29.96 25.02 33.06
N ILE A 591 30.13 24.70 34.34
CA ILE A 591 29.19 23.87 35.11
C ILE A 591 27.81 24.56 35.23
N LEU A 592 27.78 25.87 35.50
CA LEU A 592 26.54 26.64 35.65
C LEU A 592 25.75 26.72 34.33
N VAL A 593 26.41 27.03 33.21
CA VAL A 593 25.77 27.07 31.89
C VAL A 593 25.25 25.68 31.51
N LEU A 594 26.00 24.63 31.77
CA LEU A 594 25.54 23.25 31.55
C LEU A 594 24.46 22.80 32.55
N SER A 595 24.15 23.58 33.59
CA SER A 595 23.13 23.24 34.60
C SER A 595 21.92 24.18 34.57
N SER A 596 21.74 24.94 33.49
CA SER A 596 20.60 25.86 33.33
C SER A 596 19.25 25.14 33.22
N GLU A 597 19.24 23.95 32.64
CA GLU A 597 18.06 23.08 32.44
C GLU A 597 18.05 21.86 33.38
N ALA A 598 18.93 21.85 34.40
CA ALA A 598 19.12 20.73 35.31
C ALA A 598 17.98 20.59 36.34
N GLY A 599 17.72 19.34 36.75
CA GLY A 599 16.88 19.07 37.91
C GLY A 599 17.59 19.37 39.24
N ASP A 600 16.82 19.67 40.28
CA ASP A 600 17.33 20.06 41.60
C ASP A 600 18.15 18.96 42.30
N ASP A 601 17.84 17.69 42.05
CA ASP A 601 18.42 16.53 42.74
C ASP A 601 19.77 16.03 42.15
N GLU A 602 20.34 16.74 41.18
CA GLU A 602 21.58 16.30 40.53
C GLU A 602 22.84 16.45 41.41
N PRO A 603 23.78 15.49 41.38
CA PRO A 603 24.99 15.53 42.23
C PRO A 603 25.97 16.67 41.88
N VAL A 604 25.73 17.39 40.78
CA VAL A 604 26.46 18.62 40.40
C VAL A 604 26.35 19.69 41.48
N SER A 605 25.16 19.87 42.07
CA SER A 605 24.91 20.93 43.07
C SER A 605 25.78 20.73 44.32
N ASN A 606 25.84 19.51 44.83
CA ASN A 606 26.60 19.13 46.02
C ASN A 606 28.11 19.15 45.79
N SER A 607 28.57 18.66 44.63
CA SER A 607 30.00 18.70 44.28
C SER A 607 30.50 20.13 44.04
N LEU A 608 29.71 20.98 43.38
CA LEU A 608 30.01 22.40 43.22
C LEU A 608 30.04 23.13 44.58
N ARG A 609 29.06 22.90 45.46
CA ARG A 609 29.02 23.51 46.81
C ARG A 609 30.25 23.16 47.64
N ARG A 610 30.70 21.89 47.60
CA ARG A 610 31.94 21.43 48.27
C ARG A 610 33.19 22.09 47.69
N LEU A 611 33.27 22.23 46.36
CA LEU A 611 34.42 22.83 45.69
C LEU A 611 34.52 24.34 45.97
N THR A 612 33.39 25.07 45.94
CA THR A 612 33.33 26.50 46.28
C THR A 612 33.81 26.75 47.71
N ALA A 613 33.33 25.98 48.69
CA ALA A 613 33.71 26.16 50.10
C ALA A 613 35.22 25.95 50.37
N GLU A 614 35.88 25.01 49.69
CA GLU A 614 37.36 24.88 49.78
C GLU A 614 38.09 25.99 49.01
N PHE A 615 37.49 26.54 47.94
CA PHE A 615 38.05 27.68 47.24
C PHE A 615 38.03 28.94 48.12
N ASP A 616 36.93 29.19 48.85
CA ASP A 616 36.84 30.25 49.86
C ASP A 616 37.86 30.04 50.99
N SER A 617 38.00 28.79 51.47
CA SER A 617 39.01 28.38 52.47
C SER A 617 40.44 28.66 51.97
N LEU A 618 40.75 28.39 50.71
CA LEU A 618 42.03 28.69 50.09
C LEU A 618 42.26 30.20 49.96
N LEU A 619 41.31 30.96 49.41
CA LEU A 619 41.43 32.42 49.32
C LEU A 619 41.60 33.06 50.71
N ALA A 620 40.85 32.60 51.70
CA ALA A 620 40.97 33.05 53.08
C ALA A 620 42.36 32.74 53.69
N LYS A 621 43.02 31.63 53.31
CA LYS A 621 44.40 31.31 53.72
C LYS A 621 45.42 32.17 52.99
N LEU A 622 45.37 32.23 51.65
CA LEU A 622 46.28 33.04 50.81
C LEU A 622 46.26 34.52 51.23
N SER A 623 45.07 35.05 51.51
CA SER A 623 44.88 36.43 51.92
C SER A 623 45.48 36.78 53.29
N ARG A 624 45.80 35.78 54.14
CA ARG A 624 46.52 35.98 55.42
C ARG A 624 48.03 36.09 55.23
N THR A 625 48.58 35.52 54.16
CA THR A 625 50.02 35.59 53.84
C THR A 625 50.46 36.99 53.43
N GLY A 626 49.55 37.82 52.88
CA GLY A 626 49.84 39.18 52.41
C GLY A 626 50.01 40.29 53.47
N GLY A 627 50.06 39.94 54.77
CA GLY A 627 50.39 40.83 55.89
C GLY A 627 49.35 41.89 56.28
N ASP A 628 48.93 42.75 55.34
CA ASP A 628 48.12 43.94 55.62
C ASP A 628 46.61 43.67 55.54
N ALA A 629 45.85 44.11 56.56
CA ALA A 629 44.39 43.97 56.58
C ALA A 629 43.69 44.61 55.37
N LYS A 630 44.10 45.84 54.98
CA LYS A 630 43.55 46.54 53.81
C LYS A 630 43.95 45.89 52.47
N ARG A 631 45.09 45.20 52.40
CA ARG A 631 45.48 44.43 51.19
C ARG A 631 44.72 43.11 51.12
N ARG A 632 44.54 42.42 52.25
CA ARG A 632 43.71 41.21 52.40
C ARG A 632 42.29 41.43 51.88
N GLU A 633 41.65 42.52 52.30
CA GLU A 633 40.29 42.88 51.85
C GLU A 633 40.22 43.18 50.35
N ARG A 634 41.17 43.97 49.82
CA ARG A 634 41.27 44.23 48.37
C ARG A 634 41.55 42.98 47.55
N PHE A 635 42.41 42.07 48.04
CA PHE A 635 42.68 40.80 47.39
C PHE A 635 41.42 39.92 47.32
N LEU A 636 40.71 39.74 48.44
CA LEU A 636 39.46 38.98 48.45
C LEU A 636 38.41 39.62 47.53
N TYR A 637 38.23 40.94 47.60
CA TYR A 637 37.33 41.69 46.73
C TYR A 637 37.64 41.46 45.25
N ASN A 638 38.90 41.61 44.83
CA ASN A 638 39.30 41.44 43.42
C ASN A 638 39.08 40.01 42.92
N ASN A 639 39.32 38.99 43.75
CA ASN A 639 39.10 37.60 43.38
C ASN A 639 37.60 37.26 43.25
N TYR A 640 36.76 37.65 44.22
CA TYR A 640 35.32 37.42 44.15
C TYR A 640 34.65 38.24 43.04
N SER A 641 35.09 39.49 42.82
CA SER A 641 34.61 40.34 41.72
C SER A 641 34.95 39.73 40.35
N LEU A 642 36.13 39.10 40.19
CA LEU A 642 36.49 38.41 38.95
C LEU A 642 35.55 37.22 38.69
N ILE A 643 35.33 36.34 39.67
CA ILE A 643 34.42 35.19 39.51
C ILE A 643 33.00 35.67 39.20
N LEU A 644 32.49 36.66 39.93
CA LEU A 644 31.16 37.23 39.71
C LEU A 644 31.02 37.82 38.29
N THR A 645 32.08 38.43 37.77
CA THR A 645 32.12 38.92 36.38
C THR A 645 32.07 37.76 35.38
N ILE A 646 32.89 36.71 35.59
CA ILE A 646 32.95 35.53 34.70
C ILE A 646 31.60 34.79 34.67
N ILE A 647 30.87 34.69 35.78
CA ILE A 647 29.56 34.01 35.82
C ILE A 647 28.36 34.95 35.57
N SER A 648 28.59 36.23 35.26
CA SER A 648 27.54 37.27 35.30
C SER A 648 26.37 37.01 34.33
N ASP A 649 26.63 36.40 33.18
CA ASP A 649 25.67 36.04 32.14
C ASP A 649 24.92 34.72 32.40
N THR A 650 25.45 33.83 33.25
CA THR A 650 24.89 32.50 33.54
C THR A 650 23.46 32.55 34.12
N GLN A 651 22.63 31.58 33.72
CA GLN A 651 21.20 31.51 34.09
C GLN A 651 20.87 30.17 34.77
N GLY A 652 19.75 30.13 35.48
CA GLY A 652 19.27 28.94 36.22
C GLY A 652 19.46 29.05 37.73
N LYS A 653 18.75 28.20 38.48
CA LYS A 653 18.68 28.28 39.96
C LYS A 653 20.05 28.16 40.63
N LEU A 654 20.86 27.17 40.22
CA LEU A 654 22.22 26.97 40.74
C LEU A 654 23.11 28.19 40.49
N ALA A 655 22.95 28.88 39.36
CA ALA A 655 23.67 30.12 39.07
C ALA A 655 23.23 31.26 40.00
N THR A 656 21.93 31.39 40.29
CA THR A 656 21.44 32.40 41.25
C THR A 656 21.94 32.14 42.68
N GLU A 657 22.00 30.89 43.14
CA GLU A 657 22.57 30.54 44.45
C GLU A 657 24.06 30.92 44.53
N GLN A 658 24.87 30.59 43.51
CA GLN A 658 26.30 30.92 43.49
C GLN A 658 26.54 32.43 43.41
N LYS A 659 25.75 33.17 42.61
CA LYS A 659 25.81 34.64 42.54
C LYS A 659 25.51 35.28 43.90
N GLN A 660 24.43 34.87 44.56
CA GLN A 660 24.06 35.36 45.90
C GLN A 660 25.15 35.07 46.94
N HIS A 661 25.74 33.86 46.92
CA HIS A 661 26.84 33.48 47.81
C HIS A 661 28.07 34.37 47.59
N LEU A 662 28.52 34.55 46.34
CA LEU A 662 29.66 35.39 46.00
C LEU A 662 29.41 36.87 46.33
N GLU A 663 28.19 37.37 46.13
CA GLU A 663 27.82 38.72 46.56
C GLU A 663 27.87 38.90 48.08
N GLN A 664 27.47 37.90 48.87
CA GLN A 664 27.59 37.94 50.33
C GLN A 664 29.07 37.98 50.76
N MET A 665 29.93 37.20 50.11
CA MET A 665 31.39 37.19 50.34
C MET A 665 32.07 38.50 49.88
N LEU A 666 31.58 39.13 48.81
CA LEU A 666 32.03 40.45 48.39
C LEU A 666 31.61 41.54 49.39
N LYS A 667 30.36 41.52 49.85
CA LYS A 667 29.81 42.45 50.85
C LYS A 667 30.48 42.30 52.22
N SER A 668 30.89 41.09 52.62
CA SER A 668 31.63 40.88 53.87
C SER A 668 33.09 41.35 53.78
N SER A 669 33.71 41.21 52.60
CA SER A 669 35.07 41.68 52.32
C SER A 669 35.19 43.22 52.21
N GLY A 670 34.12 43.90 51.77
CA GLY A 670 34.12 45.36 51.58
C GLY A 670 33.67 46.20 52.79
N LYS A 671 33.12 45.60 53.86
CA LYS A 671 32.47 46.31 54.99
C LYS A 671 33.38 46.62 56.20
N ARG A 672 34.71 46.50 56.07
CA ARG A 672 35.68 46.72 57.16
C ARG A 672 36.74 47.81 56.89
N GLY A 673 36.57 48.58 55.81
CA GLY A 673 37.46 49.68 55.40
C GLY A 673 37.23 50.99 56.13
#